data_AF-A0A2G6P9V5-F1
#
_entry.id   AF-A0A2G6P9V5-F1
#
_cell.length_a   1.000
_cell.length_b   1.000
_cell.length_c   1.000
_cell.angle_alpha   90.00
_cell.angle_beta   90.00
_cell.angle_gamma   90.00
#
_symmetry.space_group_name_H-M   'P 1'
#
loop_
_entity.id
_entity.type
_entity.pdbx_description
1 polymer ?
#
loop_
_entity_poly.entity_id
_entity_poly.type
_entity_poly.pdbx_seq_one_letter_code
_entity_poly.pdbx_strand_id
1 'polypeptide(L)'
;MRLFKKQSRTKGQALVEFAIIAAALLMIIFLIIEAARILWAWGTVQNAARAGARYAITGGFERDCSTQDIPKYSDLCADIDLRRPASVINKAHQNLAGLPLNEDVTSVFEDNEYYSIEVFGVDVLGQLKGSFLPAPYGPEPFAGAPNRPVIVRVTYRVPIITPFFSPILSSIPVFGQTTLYNEAFGQLGGTGQSAGAPPPVPPLPTPGVTPSPTPTSTPGATPSSTPTPESTIPNTPVPCPIRWTSSLVADVGAASVTGLYYNESDGSNYTVNFYNYTLDPGLISPIGTATMLEDTGNVHACPGIGNAILPITSANTGHTIRVVHPDGTFADIIVQGGTDTPTPTATNTGIPTAAITPTSAATATPTPRGPFISVLPSSCALAPTTEIFVSGVNWPDDEDIFIYVNGRLREQILSTTHHGTFTKQWVEAIDDGDTYQVLAVASGGAEDSHTFVVPCADITPTPVTSTPTNTPIPADLIIGNPVMISTPPIVEYLPVQFQVPITNDGEVDVNSQFFVDIFIDPPTIYPDHIPIPPHPAYSAVGSLSGGSSKVITITSELGFTGGATDRSVYSMVDSLQDVIESSETNNISEVLNVVVTPADPPEPTPTPDGFDTISGRVRFLISSWIPQQRAQVYLINNTTVETVSSAITNESGYFEFNNISDNADGYRAVACFAIEGVVYVGSIPVVHPPNSFASIFMTSPEAACPVNN
;
A
#
# COMPACT_ATOMS: atom_id res chain seq x y z
N MET A 1 74.15 -27.20 53.65
CA MET A 1 73.92 -28.10 52.50
C MET A 1 72.60 -27.70 51.86
N ARG A 2 72.64 -27.12 50.65
CA ARG A 2 71.47 -26.65 49.91
C ARG A 2 70.64 -27.86 49.45
N LEU A 3 69.37 -27.92 49.81
CA LEU A 3 68.39 -28.81 49.18
C LEU A 3 67.28 -27.94 48.61
N PHE A 4 67.51 -27.49 47.37
CA PHE A 4 66.47 -26.94 46.51
C PHE A 4 65.41 -28.03 46.26
N LYS A 5 64.19 -27.82 46.78
CA LYS A 5 63.02 -28.61 46.39
C LYS A 5 62.68 -28.20 44.95
N LYS A 6 63.08 -29.03 44.00
CA LYS A 6 62.84 -28.91 42.56
C LYS A 6 61.32 -28.83 42.31
N GLN A 7 60.79 -27.64 42.02
CA GLN A 7 59.47 -27.48 41.42
C GLN A 7 59.49 -28.25 40.09
N SER A 8 58.74 -29.34 40.01
CA SER A 8 58.55 -30.06 38.76
C SER A 8 57.76 -29.14 37.81
N ARG A 9 58.46 -28.40 36.95
CA ARG A 9 57.87 -27.81 35.76
C ARG A 9 57.30 -28.95 34.93
N THR A 10 55.98 -29.10 34.99
CA THR A 10 55.18 -30.03 34.19
C THR A 10 55.37 -29.66 32.72
N LYS A 11 56.05 -30.53 31.97
CA LYS A 11 56.44 -30.30 30.56
C LYS A 11 55.27 -30.28 29.55
N GLY A 12 54.04 -30.02 30.00
CA GLY A 12 52.84 -29.95 29.16
C GLY A 12 51.88 -28.81 29.51
N GLN A 13 52.08 -28.10 30.63
CA GLN A 13 51.16 -27.04 31.06
C GLN A 13 51.09 -25.89 30.04
N ALA A 14 52.25 -25.45 29.54
CA ALA A 14 52.32 -24.40 28.51
C ALA A 14 51.62 -24.80 27.19
N LEU A 15 51.62 -26.09 26.84
CA LEU A 15 50.95 -26.59 25.64
C LEU A 15 49.43 -26.60 25.80
N VAL A 16 48.93 -26.93 26.99
CA VAL A 16 47.49 -26.88 27.31
C VAL A 16 46.99 -25.44 27.40
N GLU A 17 47.73 -24.55 28.07
CA GLU A 17 47.40 -23.12 28.13
C GLU A 17 47.40 -22.50 26.72
N PHE A 18 48.39 -22.82 25.88
CA PHE A 18 48.41 -22.38 24.49
C PHE A 18 47.22 -22.92 23.69
N ALA A 19 46.87 -24.21 23.83
CA ALA A 19 45.74 -24.79 23.11
C ALA A 19 44.40 -24.12 23.48
N ILE A 20 44.19 -23.81 24.77
CA ILE A 20 42.96 -23.13 25.24
C ILE A 20 42.92 -21.69 24.74
N ILE A 21 44.03 -20.95 24.83
CA ILE A 21 44.11 -19.56 24.35
C ILE A 21 43.94 -19.52 22.82
N ALA A 22 44.56 -20.45 22.09
CA ALA A 22 44.43 -20.53 20.64
C ALA A 22 42.99 -20.86 20.21
N ALA A 23 42.31 -21.79 20.90
CA ALA A 23 40.92 -22.10 20.63
C ALA A 23 39.99 -20.90 20.91
N ALA A 24 40.19 -20.21 22.04
CA ALA A 24 39.44 -19.00 22.38
C ALA A 24 39.70 -17.86 21.38
N LEU A 25 40.96 -17.66 20.98
CA LEU A 25 41.34 -16.65 19.98
C LEU A 25 40.70 -16.94 18.62
N LEU A 26 40.72 -18.20 18.16
CA LEU A 26 40.09 -18.59 16.90
C LEU A 26 38.57 -18.39 16.94
N MET A 27 37.92 -18.70 18.07
CA MET A 27 36.49 -18.43 18.27
C MET A 27 36.17 -16.94 18.12
N ILE A 28 36.98 -16.07 18.73
CA ILE A 28 36.82 -14.61 18.63
C ILE A 28 37.04 -14.12 17.19
N ILE A 29 38.08 -14.61 16.51
CA ILE A 29 38.36 -14.23 15.11
C ILE A 29 37.20 -14.65 14.20
N PHE A 30 36.69 -15.87 14.36
CA PHE A 30 35.54 -16.34 13.57
C PHE A 30 34.27 -15.53 13.86
N LEU A 31 34.02 -15.17 15.12
CA LEU A 31 32.91 -14.29 15.47
C LEU A 31 33.03 -12.92 14.80
N ILE A 32 34.23 -12.32 14.79
CA ILE A 32 34.48 -11.04 14.12
C ILE A 32 34.24 -11.16 12.61
N ILE A 33 34.69 -12.25 11.98
CA ILE A 33 34.50 -12.49 10.54
C ILE A 33 33.00 -12.63 10.21
N GLU A 34 32.24 -13.40 11.00
CA GLU A 34 30.79 -13.54 10.75
C GLU A 34 30.03 -12.23 10.98
N ALA A 35 30.33 -11.51 12.06
CA ALA A 35 29.71 -10.23 12.35
C ALA A 35 29.98 -9.22 11.22
N ALA A 36 31.21 -9.19 10.68
CA ALA A 36 31.56 -8.33 9.55
C ALA A 36 30.75 -8.69 8.29
N ARG A 37 30.58 -9.98 7.99
CA ARG A 37 29.77 -10.44 6.83
C ARG A 37 28.29 -10.11 6.99
N ILE A 38 27.73 -10.30 8.18
CA ILE A 38 26.32 -9.98 8.47
C ILE A 38 26.07 -8.48 8.36
N LEU A 39 26.95 -7.64 8.94
CA LEU A 39 26.83 -6.18 8.84
C LEU A 39 26.99 -5.69 7.41
N TRP A 40 27.91 -6.27 6.65
CA TRP A 40 28.07 -5.95 5.23
C TRP A 40 26.83 -6.34 4.43
N ALA A 41 26.26 -7.53 4.65
CA ALA A 41 25.03 -7.94 3.98
C ALA A 41 23.84 -7.05 4.35
N TRP A 42 23.66 -6.73 5.64
CA TRP A 42 22.63 -5.82 6.11
C TRP A 42 22.75 -4.42 5.48
N GLY A 43 23.97 -3.86 5.43
CA GLY A 43 24.22 -2.58 4.77
C GLY A 43 23.90 -2.61 3.27
N THR A 44 24.22 -3.71 2.59
CA THR A 44 23.93 -3.91 1.17
C THR A 44 22.43 -4.00 0.90
N VAL A 45 21.67 -4.80 1.66
CA VAL A 45 20.20 -4.88 1.48
C VAL A 45 19.50 -3.56 1.80
N GLN A 46 19.97 -2.81 2.79
CA GLN A 46 19.41 -1.49 3.11
C GLN A 46 19.70 -0.47 1.99
N ASN A 47 20.90 -0.52 1.40
CA ASN A 47 21.23 0.32 0.26
C ASN A 47 20.41 -0.06 -0.99
N ALA A 48 20.20 -1.36 -1.23
CA ALA A 48 19.37 -1.88 -2.30
C ALA A 48 17.91 -1.41 -2.20
N ALA A 49 17.29 -1.54 -1.02
CA ALA A 49 15.95 -1.04 -0.75
C ALA A 49 15.83 0.47 -1.02
N ARG A 50 16.83 1.25 -0.57
CA ARG A 50 16.88 2.70 -0.82
C ARG A 50 17.02 3.04 -2.30
N ALA A 51 17.83 2.29 -3.05
CA ALA A 51 18.02 2.51 -4.48
C ALA A 51 16.75 2.20 -5.28
N GLY A 52 16.08 1.09 -4.97
CA GLY A 52 14.77 0.75 -5.53
C GLY A 52 13.73 1.82 -5.23
N ALA A 53 13.60 2.24 -3.97
CA ALA A 53 12.65 3.28 -3.57
C ALA A 53 12.91 4.63 -4.26
N ARG A 54 14.18 5.07 -4.38
CA ARG A 54 14.55 6.30 -5.12
C ARG A 54 14.13 6.25 -6.58
N TYR A 55 14.28 5.10 -7.23
CA TYR A 55 13.84 4.90 -8.61
C TYR A 55 12.31 4.89 -8.70
N ALA A 56 11.64 4.19 -7.79
CA ALA A 56 10.17 4.10 -7.74
C ALA A 56 9.48 5.48 -7.69
N ILE A 57 10.07 6.43 -6.93
CA ILE A 57 9.55 7.80 -6.79
C ILE A 57 9.37 8.47 -8.14
N THR A 58 10.28 8.23 -9.09
CA THR A 58 10.32 8.94 -10.38
C THR A 58 9.12 8.64 -11.28
N GLY A 59 8.33 7.61 -10.95
CA GLY A 59 7.29 7.10 -11.85
C GLY A 59 7.80 6.45 -13.13
N GLY A 60 9.12 6.52 -13.39
CA GLY A 60 9.77 5.93 -14.54
C GLY A 60 9.75 4.41 -14.51
N PHE A 61 9.80 3.81 -15.70
CA PHE A 61 9.99 2.38 -15.89
C PHE A 61 10.72 2.13 -17.21
N GLU A 62 11.47 1.04 -17.29
CA GLU A 62 12.09 0.65 -18.55
C GLU A 62 11.05 0.11 -19.53
N ARG A 63 11.14 0.55 -20.80
CA ARG A 63 10.23 0.09 -21.86
C ARG A 63 10.39 -1.41 -22.10
N ASP A 64 11.59 -1.94 -22.04
CA ASP A 64 11.84 -3.38 -22.09
C ASP A 64 11.79 -3.95 -20.67
N CYS A 65 11.23 -5.15 -20.47
CA CYS A 65 11.05 -5.67 -19.13
C CYS A 65 12.40 -5.93 -18.46
N SER A 66 12.65 -5.22 -17.36
CA SER A 66 13.95 -5.12 -16.72
C SER A 66 14.30 -6.28 -15.80
N THR A 67 13.38 -7.22 -15.57
CA THR A 67 13.61 -8.46 -14.79
C THR A 67 13.73 -9.71 -15.65
N GLN A 68 13.78 -9.59 -16.98
CA GLN A 68 13.82 -10.74 -17.89
C GLN A 68 15.03 -11.68 -17.65
N ASP A 69 16.16 -11.12 -17.24
CA ASP A 69 17.39 -11.87 -16.94
C ASP A 69 17.48 -12.35 -15.48
N ILE A 70 16.42 -12.13 -14.67
CA ILE A 70 16.37 -12.52 -13.26
C ILE A 70 15.31 -13.61 -13.11
N PRO A 71 15.68 -14.90 -13.07
CA PRO A 71 14.73 -16.01 -13.09
C PRO A 71 13.64 -15.91 -12.03
N LYS A 72 13.98 -15.44 -10.82
CA LYS A 72 13.02 -15.27 -9.71
C LYS A 72 11.89 -14.25 -9.96
N TYR A 73 12.08 -13.34 -10.91
CA TYR A 73 11.12 -12.28 -11.24
C TYR A 73 10.82 -12.20 -12.74
N SER A 74 11.09 -13.26 -13.50
CA SER A 74 10.84 -13.29 -14.95
C SER A 74 9.35 -13.19 -15.28
N ASP A 75 8.48 -13.69 -14.40
CA ASP A 75 7.04 -13.71 -14.61
C ASP A 75 6.40 -12.32 -14.58
N LEU A 76 7.05 -11.35 -13.92
CA LEU A 76 6.63 -9.94 -13.93
C LEU A 76 6.70 -9.32 -15.34
N CYS A 77 7.39 -9.97 -16.29
CA CYS A 77 7.47 -9.53 -17.67
C CYS A 77 6.26 -9.95 -18.52
N ALA A 78 5.35 -10.76 -17.98
CA ALA A 78 4.16 -11.20 -18.69
C ALA A 78 3.09 -10.09 -18.83
N ASP A 79 3.07 -9.13 -17.90
CA ASP A 79 2.08 -8.03 -17.88
C ASP A 79 2.76 -6.65 -18.09
N ILE A 80 2.08 -5.77 -18.83
CA ILE A 80 2.52 -4.39 -19.03
C ILE A 80 2.36 -3.53 -17.77
N ASP A 81 1.35 -3.83 -16.94
CA ASP A 81 1.07 -3.08 -15.71
C ASP A 81 2.13 -3.36 -14.63
N LEU A 82 2.86 -4.47 -14.76
CA LEU A 82 3.95 -4.87 -13.87
C LEU A 82 5.32 -4.33 -14.29
N ARG A 83 5.44 -3.60 -15.42
CA ARG A 83 6.74 -3.07 -15.89
C ARG A 83 7.37 -2.08 -14.93
N ARG A 84 6.55 -1.25 -14.28
CA ARG A 84 7.02 -0.28 -13.29
C ARG A 84 7.53 -0.94 -12.01
N PRO A 85 6.76 -1.79 -11.31
CA PRO A 85 7.30 -2.53 -10.17
C PRO A 85 8.48 -3.44 -10.56
N ALA A 86 8.49 -4.05 -11.76
CA ALA A 86 9.64 -4.80 -12.25
C ALA A 86 10.90 -3.94 -12.37
N SER A 87 10.79 -2.71 -12.85
CA SER A 87 11.90 -1.74 -12.94
C SER A 87 12.46 -1.35 -11.57
N VAL A 88 11.58 -1.21 -10.58
CA VAL A 88 11.97 -0.99 -9.18
C VAL A 88 12.72 -2.21 -8.63
N ILE A 89 12.22 -3.42 -8.90
CA ILE A 89 12.83 -4.68 -8.46
C ILE A 89 14.20 -4.86 -9.09
N ASN A 90 14.34 -4.64 -10.40
CA ASN A 90 15.63 -4.68 -11.09
C ASN A 90 16.62 -3.68 -10.48
N LYS A 91 16.17 -2.45 -10.17
CA LYS A 91 17.04 -1.45 -9.55
C LYS A 91 17.52 -1.85 -8.15
N ALA A 92 16.65 -2.47 -7.36
CA ALA A 92 17.03 -3.03 -6.07
C ALA A 92 18.01 -4.20 -6.24
N HIS A 93 17.73 -5.12 -7.18
CA HIS A 93 18.57 -6.29 -7.49
C HIS A 93 20.00 -5.89 -7.90
N GLN A 94 20.16 -4.92 -8.80
CA GLN A 94 21.48 -4.39 -9.19
C GLN A 94 22.29 -3.85 -8.01
N ASN A 95 21.62 -3.36 -6.96
CA ASN A 95 22.26 -2.83 -5.76
C ASN A 95 22.48 -3.90 -4.67
N LEU A 96 22.06 -5.15 -4.90
CA LEU A 96 22.50 -6.32 -4.14
C LEU A 96 23.85 -6.88 -4.64
N ALA A 97 24.44 -6.25 -5.65
CA ALA A 97 25.73 -6.64 -6.21
C ALA A 97 26.79 -6.86 -5.13
N GLY A 98 27.45 -8.01 -5.21
CA GLY A 98 28.45 -8.45 -4.24
C GLY A 98 27.94 -9.56 -3.33
N LEU A 99 26.64 -9.63 -3.03
CA LEU A 99 26.06 -10.77 -2.31
C LEU A 99 25.88 -11.97 -3.24
N PRO A 100 26.20 -13.20 -2.79
CA PRO A 100 25.78 -14.40 -3.51
C PRO A 100 24.26 -14.54 -3.35
N LEU A 101 23.55 -14.63 -4.48
CA LEU A 101 22.10 -14.70 -4.54
C LEU A 101 21.67 -16.07 -5.06
N ASN A 102 20.71 -16.69 -4.39
CA ASN A 102 20.02 -17.88 -4.90
C ASN A 102 18.90 -17.47 -5.85
N GLU A 103 19.15 -17.61 -7.16
CA GLU A 103 18.22 -17.24 -8.25
C GLU A 103 17.20 -18.34 -8.59
N ASP A 104 17.21 -19.47 -7.86
CA ASP A 104 16.25 -20.55 -8.09
C ASP A 104 14.83 -20.08 -7.76
N VAL A 105 13.91 -20.25 -8.72
CA VAL A 105 12.48 -19.92 -8.58
C VAL A 105 11.79 -20.76 -7.51
N THR A 106 12.32 -21.93 -7.19
CA THR A 106 11.82 -22.82 -6.14
C THR A 106 12.44 -22.55 -4.77
N SER A 107 13.34 -21.56 -4.67
CA SER A 107 14.00 -21.24 -3.40
C SER A 107 13.00 -20.79 -2.34
N VAL A 108 13.08 -21.43 -1.17
CA VAL A 108 12.25 -21.11 0.00
C VAL A 108 13.05 -20.29 1.01
N PHE A 109 12.34 -19.63 1.94
CA PHE A 109 12.97 -18.71 2.88
C PHE A 109 14.11 -19.34 3.68
N GLU A 110 14.05 -20.63 3.98
CA GLU A 110 15.07 -21.35 4.75
C GLU A 110 16.38 -21.60 3.98
N ASP A 111 16.38 -21.47 2.66
CA ASP A 111 17.54 -21.75 1.83
C ASP A 111 18.69 -20.75 2.09
N ASN A 112 19.92 -21.25 1.95
CA ASN A 112 21.09 -20.39 1.97
C ASN A 112 21.04 -19.43 0.78
N GLU A 113 21.47 -18.19 1.00
CA GLU A 113 21.53 -17.16 -0.05
C GLU A 113 20.15 -16.80 -0.62
N TYR A 114 19.05 -17.24 0.03
CA TYR A 114 17.70 -16.83 -0.30
C TYR A 114 17.61 -15.31 -0.24
N TYR A 115 16.96 -14.74 -1.25
CA TYR A 115 16.66 -13.31 -1.28
C TYR A 115 15.24 -13.07 -1.82
N SER A 116 14.61 -12.00 -1.36
CA SER A 116 13.30 -11.55 -1.85
C SER A 116 13.27 -10.03 -1.92
N ILE A 117 12.67 -9.49 -2.98
CA ILE A 117 12.48 -8.05 -3.21
C ILE A 117 11.00 -7.83 -3.38
N GLU A 118 10.41 -7.11 -2.45
CA GLU A 118 8.98 -6.86 -2.38
C GLU A 118 8.73 -5.36 -2.54
N VAL A 119 7.73 -5.04 -3.37
CA VAL A 119 7.33 -3.66 -3.65
C VAL A 119 5.86 -3.51 -3.31
N PHE A 120 5.58 -2.59 -2.40
CA PHE A 120 4.25 -2.22 -1.96
C PHE A 120 4.03 -0.74 -2.24
N GLY A 121 2.77 -0.35 -2.40
CA GLY A 121 2.44 1.04 -2.64
C GLY A 121 0.99 1.32 -2.34
N VAL A 122 0.69 2.60 -2.18
CA VAL A 122 -0.68 3.04 -1.96
C VAL A 122 -1.28 3.53 -3.27
N ASP A 123 -2.48 3.08 -3.58
CA ASP A 123 -3.19 3.48 -4.80
C ASP A 123 -3.89 4.85 -4.65
N VAL A 124 -4.59 5.27 -5.69
CA VAL A 124 -5.29 6.56 -5.69
C VAL A 124 -6.39 6.64 -4.64
N LEU A 125 -6.97 5.49 -4.26
CA LEU A 125 -8.04 5.35 -3.27
C LEU A 125 -7.50 5.28 -1.83
N GLY A 126 -6.18 5.22 -1.66
CA GLY A 126 -5.55 5.13 -0.33
C GLY A 126 -5.37 3.70 0.17
N GLN A 127 -5.63 2.69 -0.65
CA GLN A 127 -5.44 1.28 -0.29
C GLN A 127 -3.98 0.86 -0.51
N LEU A 128 -3.42 0.10 0.44
CA LEU A 128 -2.12 -0.53 0.27
C LEU A 128 -2.27 -1.74 -0.66
N LYS A 129 -1.42 -1.81 -1.69
CA LYS A 129 -1.32 -2.93 -2.62
C LYS A 129 0.11 -3.43 -2.69
N GLY A 130 0.33 -4.70 -3.05
CA GLY A 130 1.67 -5.22 -3.26
C GLY A 130 1.90 -6.65 -2.78
N SER A 131 3.16 -7.07 -2.96
CA SER A 131 3.61 -8.46 -2.86
C SER A 131 3.05 -9.22 -1.64
N PHE A 132 2.33 -10.31 -1.89
CA PHE A 132 1.77 -11.23 -0.88
C PHE A 132 0.62 -10.69 -0.02
N LEU A 133 -0.03 -9.59 -0.40
CA LEU A 133 -1.30 -9.21 0.21
C LEU A 133 -2.44 -10.08 -0.35
N PRO A 134 -3.28 -10.70 0.50
CA PRO A 134 -4.48 -11.36 0.05
C PRO A 134 -5.47 -10.34 -0.55
N ALA A 135 -6.38 -10.82 -1.42
CA ALA A 135 -7.47 -10.01 -1.94
C ALA A 135 -8.24 -9.32 -0.79
N PRO A 136 -8.72 -8.08 -0.97
CA PRO A 136 -8.85 -7.29 -2.21
C PRO A 136 -7.62 -6.42 -2.59
N TYR A 137 -6.48 -6.61 -1.92
CA TYR A 137 -5.32 -5.72 -2.03
C TYR A 137 -4.31 -6.08 -3.14
N GLY A 138 -4.55 -7.18 -3.86
CA GLY A 138 -3.76 -7.64 -5.01
C GLY A 138 -2.44 -8.33 -4.62
N PRO A 139 -2.19 -9.57 -5.06
CA PRO A 139 -0.95 -10.29 -4.75
C PRO A 139 0.26 -9.74 -5.52
N GLU A 140 0.00 -8.99 -6.60
CA GLU A 140 1.01 -8.47 -7.51
C GLU A 140 1.74 -7.25 -6.94
N PRO A 141 3.04 -7.08 -7.23
CA PRO A 141 3.81 -5.96 -6.72
C PRO A 141 3.28 -4.63 -7.27
N PHE A 142 3.19 -3.61 -6.42
CA PHE A 142 2.63 -2.31 -6.80
C PHE A 142 3.53 -1.16 -6.33
N ALA A 143 3.97 -0.31 -7.27
CA ALA A 143 4.93 0.77 -7.01
C ALA A 143 4.28 2.10 -6.53
N GLY A 144 3.00 2.08 -6.15
CA GLY A 144 2.27 3.25 -5.66
C GLY A 144 1.78 4.20 -6.76
N ALA A 145 0.67 4.88 -6.51
CA ALA A 145 0.16 5.96 -7.35
C ALA A 145 1.00 7.26 -7.20
N PRO A 146 0.83 8.28 -8.09
CA PRO A 146 1.56 9.54 -7.93
C PRO A 146 1.16 10.25 -6.64
N ASN A 147 2.10 10.94 -5.99
CA ASN A 147 1.92 11.57 -4.67
C ASN A 147 1.49 10.61 -3.54
N ARG A 148 1.63 9.29 -3.75
CA ARG A 148 1.35 8.26 -2.75
C ARG A 148 2.63 7.54 -2.32
N PRO A 149 2.66 6.96 -1.12
CA PRO A 149 3.83 6.25 -0.63
C PRO A 149 4.07 4.94 -1.41
N VAL A 150 5.36 4.62 -1.56
CA VAL A 150 5.90 3.34 -2.04
C VAL A 150 6.88 2.80 -1.01
N ILE A 151 6.81 1.49 -0.78
CA ILE A 151 7.64 0.75 0.17
C ILE A 151 8.40 -0.30 -0.62
N VAL A 152 9.73 -0.29 -0.51
CA VAL A 152 10.57 -1.34 -1.06
C VAL A 152 11.23 -2.08 0.09
N ARG A 153 11.01 -3.39 0.16
CA ARG A 153 11.58 -4.29 1.16
C ARG A 153 12.47 -5.31 0.46
N VAL A 154 13.66 -5.53 1.01
CA VAL A 154 14.62 -6.51 0.51
C VAL A 154 15.04 -7.40 1.66
N THR A 155 14.82 -8.70 1.52
CA THR A 155 15.17 -9.73 2.51
C THR A 155 16.27 -10.61 1.94
N TYR A 156 17.26 -10.97 2.75
CA TYR A 156 18.38 -11.82 2.37
C TYR A 156 18.81 -12.74 3.50
N ARG A 157 19.17 -14.00 3.20
CA ARG A 157 19.74 -14.95 4.15
C ARG A 157 21.24 -15.07 4.02
N VAL A 158 21.96 -14.57 5.02
CA VAL A 158 23.41 -14.65 5.11
C VAL A 158 23.84 -16.05 5.55
N PRO A 159 24.55 -16.85 4.73
CA PRO A 159 25.02 -18.16 5.14
C PRO A 159 26.20 -18.04 6.11
N ILE A 160 26.19 -18.83 7.19
CA ILE A 160 27.27 -18.93 8.16
C ILE A 160 28.33 -19.91 7.65
N ILE A 161 29.58 -19.45 7.54
CA ILE A 161 30.67 -20.21 6.90
C ILE A 161 31.72 -20.72 7.90
N THR A 162 31.74 -20.18 9.11
CA THR A 162 32.73 -20.52 10.12
C THR A 162 32.35 -21.83 10.81
N PRO A 163 33.34 -22.71 11.04
CA PRO A 163 33.09 -24.10 11.44
C PRO A 163 32.48 -24.27 12.83
N PHE A 164 32.60 -23.25 13.70
CA PHE A 164 32.01 -23.28 15.04
C PHE A 164 30.53 -22.86 15.05
N PHE A 165 30.10 -22.01 14.12
CA PHE A 165 28.75 -21.44 14.10
C PHE A 165 27.83 -22.12 13.08
N SER A 166 28.38 -22.57 11.94
CA SER A 166 27.63 -23.24 10.87
C SER A 166 26.83 -24.49 11.34
N PRO A 167 27.33 -25.33 12.28
CA PRO A 167 26.56 -26.46 12.81
C PRO A 167 25.37 -26.07 13.72
N ILE A 168 25.36 -24.85 14.24
CA ILE A 168 24.33 -24.36 15.18
C ILE A 168 23.26 -23.57 14.42
N LEU A 169 23.70 -22.72 13.48
CA LEU A 169 22.87 -21.86 12.64
C LEU A 169 23.45 -21.89 11.21
N SER A 170 22.65 -22.35 10.24
CA SER A 170 23.07 -22.43 8.83
C SER A 170 23.10 -21.06 8.16
N SER A 171 22.11 -20.21 8.44
CA SER A 171 21.97 -18.87 7.87
C SER A 171 21.19 -17.93 8.78
N ILE A 172 21.42 -16.62 8.63
CA ILE A 172 20.74 -15.55 9.39
C ILE A 172 20.03 -14.61 8.40
N PRO A 173 18.72 -14.32 8.59
CA PRO A 173 18.03 -13.34 7.76
C PRO A 173 18.42 -11.91 8.15
N VAL A 174 18.66 -11.09 7.13
CA VAL A 174 18.79 -9.64 7.23
C VAL A 174 17.77 -9.00 6.27
N PHE A 175 17.23 -7.85 6.64
CA PHE A 175 16.30 -7.14 5.78
C PHE A 175 16.63 -5.65 5.73
N GLY A 176 16.31 -5.04 4.61
CA GLY A 176 16.32 -3.60 4.41
C GLY A 176 14.96 -3.13 3.91
N GLN A 177 14.50 -1.99 4.43
CA GLN A 177 13.22 -1.40 4.02
C GLN A 177 13.38 0.11 3.85
N THR A 178 12.71 0.66 2.85
CA THR A 178 12.63 2.12 2.63
C THR A 178 11.24 2.49 2.15
N THR A 179 10.68 3.54 2.75
CA THR A 179 9.39 4.13 2.37
C THR A 179 9.61 5.56 1.88
N LEU A 180 9.08 5.90 0.71
CA LEU A 180 9.17 7.23 0.11
C LEU A 180 7.85 7.61 -0.58
N TYR A 181 7.63 8.88 -0.87
CA TYR A 181 6.45 9.36 -1.60
C TYR A 181 6.78 9.54 -3.08
N ASN A 182 5.95 8.98 -3.96
CA ASN A 182 6.08 9.15 -5.40
C ASN A 182 5.91 10.61 -5.83
N GLU A 183 6.64 11.02 -6.86
CA GLU A 183 6.46 12.34 -7.48
C GLU A 183 5.18 12.39 -8.31
N ALA A 184 4.79 13.59 -8.73
CA ALA A 184 3.71 13.74 -9.70
C ALA A 184 4.19 13.19 -11.05
N PHE A 185 3.59 12.08 -11.51
CA PHE A 185 3.96 11.48 -12.79
C PHE A 185 3.58 12.40 -13.95
N GLY A 186 4.52 12.66 -14.85
CA GLY A 186 4.20 13.24 -16.17
C GLY A 186 4.42 14.75 -16.34
N GLN A 187 5.30 15.42 -15.60
CA GLN A 187 5.68 16.81 -15.96
C GLN A 187 6.71 16.92 -17.10
N LEU A 188 7.19 15.79 -17.63
CA LEU A 188 7.97 15.73 -18.89
C LEU A 188 7.63 14.41 -19.62
N GLY A 189 6.62 14.44 -20.48
CA GLY A 189 6.14 13.25 -21.21
C GLY A 189 7.05 12.80 -22.35
N GLY A 190 6.89 11.54 -22.77
CA GLY A 190 7.27 11.10 -24.11
C GLY A 190 7.80 9.68 -24.21
N THR A 191 7.10 8.84 -24.96
CA THR A 191 7.58 7.56 -25.48
C THR A 191 8.73 7.78 -26.49
N GLY A 192 9.94 8.09 -26.03
CA GLY A 192 11.12 8.21 -26.90
C GLY A 192 12.37 8.59 -26.12
N GLN A 193 13.48 7.90 -26.39
CA GLN A 193 14.81 8.27 -25.90
C GLN A 193 15.13 9.74 -26.27
N SER A 194 15.73 10.48 -25.33
CA SER A 194 16.20 11.89 -25.40
C SER A 194 15.23 12.98 -24.95
N ALA A 195 15.14 13.22 -23.64
CA ALA A 195 14.83 14.54 -23.08
C ALA A 195 15.35 14.64 -21.63
N GLY A 196 16.66 14.58 -21.48
CA GLY A 196 17.35 14.73 -20.20
C GLY A 196 18.83 14.96 -20.42
N ALA A 197 19.19 15.71 -21.46
CA ALA A 197 20.55 16.22 -21.54
C ALA A 197 20.71 17.28 -20.44
N PRO A 198 21.73 17.18 -19.58
CA PRO A 198 22.05 18.29 -18.67
C PRO A 198 22.29 19.55 -19.52
N PRO A 199 21.98 20.75 -19.00
CA PRO A 199 22.26 21.99 -19.72
C PRO A 199 23.74 22.02 -20.15
N PRO A 200 24.06 22.54 -21.36
CA PRO A 200 25.43 22.58 -21.83
C PRO A 200 26.31 23.28 -20.79
N VAL A 201 27.39 22.61 -20.41
CA VAL A 201 28.39 23.11 -19.46
C VAL A 201 28.82 24.51 -19.93
N PRO A 202 28.86 25.53 -19.05
CA PRO A 202 29.35 26.84 -19.42
C PRO A 202 30.75 26.74 -20.04
N PRO A 203 31.09 27.57 -21.06
CA PRO A 203 32.42 27.56 -21.62
C PRO A 203 33.46 27.81 -20.54
N LEU A 204 34.52 26.98 -20.54
CA LEU A 204 35.61 27.05 -19.59
C LEU A 204 36.15 28.50 -19.53
N PRO A 205 36.28 29.11 -18.34
CA PRO A 205 36.79 30.47 -18.25
C PRO A 205 38.18 30.55 -18.86
N THR A 206 38.35 31.47 -19.81
CA THR A 206 39.66 31.80 -20.37
C THR A 206 40.59 32.23 -19.23
N PRO A 207 41.84 31.73 -19.14
CA PRO A 207 42.76 32.10 -18.08
C PRO A 207 42.97 33.61 -18.04
N GLY A 208 42.31 34.28 -17.10
CA GLY A 208 42.58 35.66 -16.73
C GLY A 208 43.83 35.73 -15.87
N VAL A 209 44.67 36.74 -16.13
CA VAL A 209 45.97 36.93 -15.48
C VAL A 209 45.85 36.98 -13.95
N THR A 210 46.70 36.20 -13.30
CA THR A 210 46.88 36.12 -11.85
C THR A 210 47.25 37.48 -11.25
N PRO A 211 46.50 38.02 -10.27
CA PRO A 211 47.02 39.06 -9.39
C PRO A 211 47.90 38.45 -8.29
N SER A 212 49.11 38.97 -8.19
CA SER A 212 50.16 38.65 -7.22
C SER A 212 49.70 38.78 -5.75
N PRO A 213 50.20 37.95 -4.80
CA PRO A 213 49.83 38.03 -3.40
C PRO A 213 50.36 39.32 -2.74
N THR A 214 49.47 40.05 -2.06
CA THR A 214 49.85 41.11 -1.12
C THR A 214 49.85 40.53 0.29
N PRO A 215 50.96 40.59 1.04
CA PRO A 215 51.05 40.07 2.40
C PRO A 215 50.42 41.06 3.38
N THR A 216 49.70 40.58 4.40
CA THR A 216 49.40 41.39 5.58
C THR A 216 49.39 40.51 6.84
N SER A 217 49.82 41.16 7.92
CA SER A 217 50.61 40.70 9.06
C SER A 217 49.87 39.98 10.19
N THR A 218 50.58 39.03 10.78
CA THR A 218 50.38 38.50 12.14
C THR A 218 50.67 39.58 13.20
N PRO A 219 49.85 39.64 14.28
CA PRO A 219 50.44 39.66 15.63
C PRO A 219 49.84 38.57 16.54
N GLY A 220 50.69 37.97 17.37
CA GLY A 220 50.34 36.86 18.27
C GLY A 220 50.25 37.22 19.77
N ALA A 221 50.08 36.13 20.52
CA ALA A 221 50.31 35.87 21.96
C ALA A 221 49.36 36.48 23.04
N THR A 222 48.41 35.64 23.48
CA THR A 222 48.07 35.16 24.85
C THR A 222 48.50 35.98 26.09
N PRO A 223 47.62 36.14 27.11
CA PRO A 223 47.68 35.22 28.28
C PRO A 223 46.34 34.66 28.77
N SER A 224 46.45 33.48 29.37
CA SER A 224 45.48 32.66 30.11
C SER A 224 45.08 33.26 31.46
N SER A 225 43.84 33.04 31.94
CA SER A 225 43.61 32.29 33.21
C SER A 225 42.13 32.14 33.63
N THR A 226 41.83 30.97 34.21
CA THR A 226 40.84 30.70 35.29
C THR A 226 39.37 30.45 34.85
N PRO A 227 38.58 29.63 35.58
CA PRO A 227 38.55 28.18 35.55
C PRO A 227 37.14 27.63 35.23
N THR A 228 37.11 26.34 34.92
CA THR A 228 35.98 25.42 34.79
C THR A 228 34.83 25.64 35.80
N PRO A 229 33.56 25.51 35.36
CA PRO A 229 32.67 24.53 35.97
C PRO A 229 32.40 23.42 34.98
N GLU A 230 32.85 22.25 35.38
CA GLU A 230 32.59 20.97 34.77
C GLU A 230 31.10 20.74 35.03
N SER A 231 30.28 20.88 33.99
CA SER A 231 28.95 20.29 34.05
C SER A 231 29.17 18.79 34.08
N THR A 232 29.29 18.30 35.30
CA THR A 232 29.24 16.89 35.63
C THR A 232 27.86 16.48 35.16
N ILE A 233 27.78 15.88 33.99
CA ILE A 233 26.57 15.16 33.59
C ILE A 233 26.35 14.19 34.74
N PRO A 234 25.24 14.26 35.49
CA PRO A 234 24.91 13.18 36.38
C PRO A 234 24.76 11.98 35.46
N ASN A 235 25.68 11.02 35.57
CA ASN A 235 25.45 9.65 35.16
C ASN A 235 24.30 9.12 36.01
N THR A 236 23.10 9.59 35.72
CA THR A 236 21.88 8.88 36.02
C THR A 236 21.81 7.82 34.92
N PRO A 237 21.82 6.52 35.26
CA PRO A 237 21.67 5.47 34.27
C PRO A 237 20.46 5.80 33.40
N VAL A 238 20.61 5.70 32.08
CA VAL A 238 19.46 5.78 31.17
C VAL A 238 18.50 4.68 31.62
N PRO A 239 17.27 5.00 32.09
CA PRO A 239 16.33 3.97 32.52
C PRO A 239 16.04 3.07 31.32
N CYS A 240 16.00 1.75 31.53
CA CYS A 240 15.76 0.78 30.47
C CYS A 240 14.33 0.96 29.94
N PRO A 241 14.13 1.53 28.74
CA PRO A 241 12.79 1.84 28.28
C PRO A 241 12.04 0.55 27.97
N ILE A 242 10.74 0.55 28.23
CA ILE A 242 9.89 -0.61 27.95
C ILE A 242 9.87 -0.94 26.45
N ARG A 243 9.91 -2.22 26.09
CA ARG A 243 9.87 -2.72 24.69
C ARG A 243 9.15 -4.06 24.59
N TRP A 244 8.58 -4.33 23.42
CA TRP A 244 8.03 -5.65 23.08
C TRP A 244 9.14 -6.63 22.68
N THR A 245 9.06 -7.87 23.16
CA THR A 245 10.00 -8.97 22.86
C THR A 245 9.36 -10.11 22.09
N SER A 246 8.05 -10.08 21.90
CA SER A 246 7.32 -11.00 21.03
C SER A 246 6.29 -10.24 20.21
N SER A 247 5.83 -10.85 19.12
CA SER A 247 4.64 -10.42 18.40
C SER A 247 3.39 -10.60 19.29
N LEU A 248 2.31 -9.90 18.96
CA LEU A 248 1.01 -10.06 19.59
C LEU A 248 0.05 -10.59 18.54
N VAL A 249 -0.49 -11.79 18.75
CA VAL A 249 -1.41 -12.46 17.82
C VAL A 249 -2.80 -12.49 18.42
N ALA A 250 -3.82 -12.16 17.62
CA ALA A 250 -5.23 -12.07 18.05
C ALA A 250 -5.73 -13.34 18.75
N ASP A 251 -5.32 -14.52 18.27
CA ASP A 251 -5.76 -15.82 18.80
C ASP A 251 -4.96 -16.30 20.01
N VAL A 252 -3.72 -15.85 20.17
CA VAL A 252 -2.83 -16.24 21.29
C VAL A 252 -3.06 -15.32 22.49
N GLY A 253 -3.43 -14.06 22.22
CA GLY A 253 -3.77 -13.07 23.23
C GLY A 253 -2.65 -12.77 24.22
N ALA A 254 -1.39 -13.14 23.96
CA ALA A 254 -0.29 -12.91 24.91
C ALA A 254 0.92 -12.33 24.19
N ALA A 255 1.51 -11.29 24.77
CA ALA A 255 2.77 -10.72 24.29
C ALA A 255 3.67 -10.34 25.47
N SER A 256 4.98 -10.45 25.24
CA SER A 256 6.01 -10.23 26.24
C SER A 256 6.63 -8.86 26.10
N VAL A 257 6.89 -8.21 27.23
CA VAL A 257 7.55 -6.91 27.30
C VAL A 257 8.75 -6.99 28.23
N THR A 258 9.79 -6.23 27.89
CA THR A 258 11.01 -6.07 28.69
C THR A 258 11.16 -4.61 29.11
N GLY A 259 11.65 -4.37 30.33
CA GLY A 259 11.81 -3.04 30.92
C GLY A 259 12.34 -3.12 32.35
N LEU A 260 12.52 -1.98 33.02
CA LEU A 260 12.91 -1.93 34.43
C LEU A 260 11.90 -2.67 35.31
N TYR A 261 12.34 -3.65 36.10
CA TYR A 261 11.44 -4.43 36.94
C TYR A 261 11.38 -3.99 38.40
N TYR A 262 12.44 -3.34 38.92
CA TYR A 262 12.60 -3.10 40.35
C TYR A 262 12.68 -1.60 40.67
N ASN A 263 11.91 -1.17 41.67
CA ASN A 263 11.96 0.18 42.19
C ASN A 263 12.83 0.22 43.46
N GLU A 264 14.01 0.82 43.36
CA GLU A 264 14.96 0.94 44.47
C GLU A 264 14.47 1.85 45.61
N SER A 265 13.46 2.71 45.36
CA SER A 265 12.95 3.67 46.34
C SER A 265 11.89 3.08 47.30
N ASP A 266 11.10 2.12 46.84
CA ASP A 266 10.04 1.47 47.62
C ASP A 266 10.27 -0.04 47.82
N GLY A 267 11.30 -0.61 47.19
CA GLY A 267 11.70 -2.01 47.32
C GLY A 267 10.76 -3.00 46.63
N SER A 268 9.88 -2.53 45.75
CA SER A 268 8.86 -3.33 45.07
C SER A 268 9.07 -3.41 43.56
N ASN A 269 8.35 -4.31 42.90
CA ASN A 269 8.44 -4.46 41.45
C ASN A 269 7.48 -3.49 40.74
N TYR A 270 7.94 -2.90 39.63
CA TYR A 270 7.11 -2.03 38.79
C TYR A 270 5.95 -2.80 38.16
N THR A 271 4.81 -2.13 38.03
CA THR A 271 3.62 -2.64 37.34
C THR A 271 3.35 -1.79 36.11
N VAL A 272 3.19 -2.44 34.96
CA VAL A 272 2.96 -1.80 33.65
C VAL A 272 1.50 -1.93 33.24
N ASN A 273 0.99 -0.92 32.55
CA ASN A 273 -0.40 -0.87 32.11
C ASN A 273 -0.46 -0.98 30.59
N PHE A 274 -1.41 -1.77 30.10
CA PHE A 274 -1.64 -2.00 28.67
C PHE A 274 -2.93 -1.29 28.27
N TYR A 275 -2.90 -0.63 27.12
CA TYR A 275 -4.04 0.09 26.55
C TYR A 275 -4.23 -0.34 25.11
N ASN A 276 -5.48 -0.49 24.69
CA ASN A 276 -5.79 -0.60 23.28
C ASN A 276 -5.78 0.82 22.69
N TYR A 277 -4.65 1.24 22.14
CA TYR A 277 -4.45 2.60 21.62
C TYR A 277 -5.34 2.90 20.41
N THR A 278 -5.77 1.86 19.68
CA THR A 278 -6.75 1.99 18.59
C THR A 278 -8.14 2.38 19.09
N LEU A 279 -8.55 1.90 20.28
CA LEU A 279 -9.89 2.16 20.83
C LEU A 279 -9.90 3.26 21.91
N ASP A 280 -8.80 3.43 22.64
CA ASP A 280 -8.63 4.42 23.70
C ASP A 280 -7.25 5.12 23.55
N PRO A 281 -7.11 6.03 22.56
CA PRO A 281 -5.86 6.78 22.36
C PRO A 281 -5.56 7.75 23.53
N GLY A 282 -6.55 8.01 24.40
CA GLY A 282 -6.41 8.84 25.60
C GLY A 282 -5.77 8.11 26.79
N LEU A 283 -5.57 6.79 26.69
CA LEU A 283 -4.99 5.94 27.75
C LEU A 283 -5.76 6.05 29.09
N ILE A 284 -7.09 6.12 29.01
CA ILE A 284 -7.98 6.40 30.16
C ILE A 284 -8.30 5.11 30.92
N SER A 285 -8.53 4.00 30.21
CA SER A 285 -8.89 2.70 30.81
C SER A 285 -7.93 1.60 30.34
N PRO A 286 -7.04 1.09 31.20
CA PRO A 286 -6.15 0.01 30.82
C PRO A 286 -6.94 -1.28 30.57
N ILE A 287 -6.60 -1.98 29.49
CA ILE A 287 -7.14 -3.30 29.14
C ILE A 287 -6.52 -4.42 30.00
N GLY A 288 -5.42 -4.12 30.70
CA GLY A 288 -4.78 -5.01 31.65
C GLY A 288 -3.56 -4.38 32.32
N THR A 289 -3.13 -4.93 33.46
CA THR A 289 -1.92 -4.52 34.18
C THR A 289 -1.06 -5.74 34.57
N ALA A 290 0.26 -5.68 34.40
CA ALA A 290 1.15 -6.78 34.80
C ALA A 290 2.37 -6.28 35.56
N THR A 291 2.78 -7.06 36.56
CA THR A 291 3.95 -6.77 37.38
C THR A 291 5.19 -7.35 36.71
N MET A 292 6.23 -6.53 36.57
CA MET A 292 7.51 -6.94 36.01
C MET A 292 8.23 -7.86 37.00
N LEU A 293 8.77 -9.00 36.54
CA LEU A 293 9.48 -9.97 37.38
C LEU A 293 10.90 -10.15 36.89
N GLU A 294 11.89 -10.24 37.79
CA GLU A 294 13.31 -10.39 37.45
C GLU A 294 13.57 -11.48 36.39
N ASP A 295 14.16 -11.06 35.27
CA ASP A 295 14.57 -11.93 34.19
C ASP A 295 15.92 -12.56 34.51
N THR A 296 15.91 -13.87 34.78
CA THR A 296 17.11 -14.65 35.11
C THR A 296 17.90 -15.10 33.88
N GLY A 297 17.46 -14.75 32.66
CA GLY A 297 18.11 -15.05 31.39
C GLY A 297 19.13 -13.99 30.97
N ASN A 298 20.43 -14.29 31.08
CA ASN A 298 21.54 -13.39 30.73
C ASN A 298 21.68 -13.03 29.21
N VAL A 299 20.69 -12.38 28.58
CA VAL A 299 20.73 -12.07 27.13
C VAL A 299 20.36 -10.61 26.79
N HIS A 300 20.42 -9.65 27.72
CA HIS A 300 20.00 -8.26 27.44
C HIS A 300 20.92 -7.16 28.00
N ALA A 301 20.81 -5.95 27.40
CA ALA A 301 21.82 -4.89 27.40
C ALA A 301 21.90 -3.99 28.66
N CYS A 302 21.05 -4.20 29.67
CA CYS A 302 21.04 -3.39 30.90
C CYS A 302 20.62 -4.19 32.16
N PRO A 303 21.01 -3.76 33.38
CA PRO A 303 20.59 -4.39 34.64
C PRO A 303 19.12 -4.08 34.99
N GLY A 304 18.41 -5.01 35.65
CA GLY A 304 17.07 -4.77 36.17
C GLY A 304 15.93 -5.09 35.20
N ILE A 305 16.10 -6.12 34.36
CA ILE A 305 15.08 -6.53 33.37
C ILE A 305 14.06 -7.46 34.01
N GLY A 306 12.79 -7.26 33.67
CA GLY A 306 11.76 -8.22 33.97
C GLY A 306 10.78 -8.46 32.84
N ASN A 307 10.09 -9.60 32.90
CA ASN A 307 9.09 -10.01 31.92
C ASN A 307 7.70 -9.98 32.55
N ALA A 308 6.73 -9.51 31.77
CA ALA A 308 5.32 -9.49 32.10
C ALA A 308 4.53 -10.04 30.91
N ILE A 309 3.63 -10.99 31.18
CA ILE A 309 2.74 -11.59 30.19
C ILE A 309 1.31 -11.30 30.63
N LEU A 310 0.52 -10.68 29.74
CA LEU A 310 -0.90 -10.45 29.97
C LEU A 310 -1.72 -11.11 28.88
N PRO A 311 -2.75 -11.91 29.24
CA PRO A 311 -3.77 -12.32 28.30
C PRO A 311 -4.64 -11.11 27.92
N ILE A 312 -4.44 -10.59 26.72
CA ILE A 312 -5.23 -9.54 26.08
C ILE A 312 -6.45 -10.22 25.43
N THR A 313 -7.58 -10.23 26.13
CA THR A 313 -8.83 -10.82 25.65
C THR A 313 -9.70 -9.87 24.83
N SER A 314 -9.21 -8.65 24.55
CA SER A 314 -10.00 -7.55 23.95
C SER A 314 -9.27 -6.84 22.80
N ALA A 315 -8.35 -7.53 22.10
CA ALA A 315 -7.62 -6.96 20.97
C ALA A 315 -7.75 -7.86 19.73
N ASN A 316 -8.37 -7.30 18.69
CA ASN A 316 -8.56 -7.95 17.39
C ASN A 316 -7.36 -7.62 16.48
N THR A 317 -7.19 -8.43 15.44
CA THR A 317 -6.19 -8.18 14.37
C THR A 317 -6.24 -6.74 13.88
N GLY A 318 -5.08 -6.09 13.77
CA GLY A 318 -4.97 -4.70 13.36
C GLY A 318 -5.08 -3.68 14.50
N HIS A 319 -5.53 -4.07 15.70
CA HIS A 319 -5.48 -3.18 16.86
C HIS A 319 -4.02 -2.88 17.24
N THR A 320 -3.75 -1.63 17.63
CA THR A 320 -2.46 -1.20 18.15
C THR A 320 -2.53 -1.18 19.67
N ILE A 321 -1.70 -1.97 20.33
CA ILE A 321 -1.60 -2.05 21.78
C ILE A 321 -0.39 -1.24 22.24
N ARG A 322 -0.62 -0.30 23.16
CA ARG A 322 0.40 0.50 23.81
C ARG A 322 0.60 0.01 25.24
N VAL A 323 1.82 -0.34 25.59
CA VAL A 323 2.22 -0.57 26.98
C VAL A 323 2.88 0.69 27.53
N VAL A 324 2.54 1.08 28.76
CA VAL A 324 3.11 2.26 29.44
C VAL A 324 3.71 1.83 30.77
N HIS A 325 4.95 2.21 31.00
CA HIS A 325 5.67 1.99 32.24
C HIS A 325 5.55 3.21 33.17
N PRO A 326 5.56 3.04 34.51
CA PRO A 326 5.44 4.15 35.46
C PRO A 326 6.52 5.24 35.37
N ASP A 327 7.66 4.94 34.74
CA ASP A 327 8.73 5.91 34.45
C ASP A 327 8.44 6.83 33.24
N GLY A 328 7.29 6.65 32.59
CA GLY A 328 6.85 7.43 31.43
C GLY A 328 7.26 6.87 30.08
N THR A 329 8.00 5.74 30.03
CA THR A 329 8.34 5.07 28.78
C THR A 329 7.17 4.24 28.25
N PHE A 330 7.05 4.12 26.91
CA PHE A 330 5.99 3.34 26.28
C PHE A 330 6.47 2.60 25.03
N ALA A 331 5.75 1.56 24.62
CA ALA A 331 5.99 0.83 23.38
C ALA A 331 4.69 0.35 22.73
N ASP A 332 4.67 0.32 21.39
CA ASP A 332 3.50 -0.04 20.60
C ASP A 332 3.72 -1.33 19.80
N ILE A 333 2.64 -2.11 19.63
CA ILE A 333 2.63 -3.29 18.77
C ILE A 333 1.27 -3.44 18.09
N ILE A 334 1.27 -3.92 16.84
CA ILE A 334 0.03 -4.22 16.11
C ILE A 334 -0.30 -5.71 16.30
N VAL A 335 -1.55 -6.00 16.60
CA VAL A 335 -2.07 -7.36 16.74
C VAL A 335 -2.13 -8.03 15.36
N GLN A 336 -1.46 -9.16 15.20
CA GLN A 336 -1.41 -9.95 13.97
C GLN A 336 -2.52 -11.01 13.94
N GLY A 337 -3.01 -11.36 12.75
CA GLY A 337 -4.12 -12.30 12.56
C GLY A 337 -3.72 -13.75 12.28
N GLY A 338 -2.59 -14.24 12.80
CA GLY A 338 -2.13 -15.61 12.53
C GLY A 338 -0.99 -16.08 13.45
N THR A 339 -0.69 -17.38 13.43
CA THR A 339 0.27 -18.04 14.34
C THR A 339 1.72 -17.52 14.21
N ASP A 340 2.34 -17.23 15.35
CA ASP A 340 3.67 -16.61 15.51
C ASP A 340 4.81 -17.24 14.67
N THR A 341 5.64 -16.38 14.08
CA THR A 341 7.08 -16.63 13.90
C THR A 341 7.86 -15.50 14.60
N PRO A 342 8.78 -15.80 15.53
CA PRO A 342 9.40 -14.78 16.38
C PRO A 342 10.32 -13.82 15.60
N THR A 343 10.16 -12.54 15.87
CA THR A 343 10.96 -11.42 15.35
C THR A 343 12.18 -11.15 16.25
N PRO A 344 13.40 -10.92 15.73
CA PRO A 344 14.49 -10.35 16.54
C PRO A 344 14.40 -8.82 16.62
N THR A 345 14.61 -8.34 17.85
CA THR A 345 14.64 -6.97 18.39
C THR A 345 15.23 -5.88 17.47
N ALA A 346 14.45 -4.82 17.21
CA ALA A 346 14.92 -3.61 16.56
C ALA A 346 15.84 -2.77 17.47
N THR A 347 16.95 -2.31 16.91
CA THR A 347 17.85 -1.31 17.53
C THR A 347 17.42 0.10 17.10
N ASN A 348 17.23 0.98 18.08
CA ASN A 348 16.74 2.35 17.96
C ASN A 348 17.58 3.24 17.03
N THR A 349 16.90 4.07 16.23
CA THR A 349 17.40 5.38 15.82
C THR A 349 16.30 6.42 16.10
N GLY A 350 16.66 7.55 16.71
CA GLY A 350 15.75 8.44 17.45
C GLY A 350 14.71 9.22 16.64
N ILE A 351 13.59 9.50 17.32
CA ILE A 351 12.45 10.31 16.88
C ILE A 351 12.73 11.80 17.15
N PRO A 352 12.47 12.74 16.23
CA PRO A 352 12.19 14.13 16.56
C PRO A 352 10.74 14.28 17.06
N THR A 353 10.60 14.83 18.24
CA THR A 353 9.33 15.11 18.94
C THR A 353 8.67 16.38 18.40
N ALA A 354 7.49 16.27 17.78
CA ALA A 354 6.42 17.28 17.84
C ALA A 354 5.12 16.70 17.24
N ALA A 355 4.08 16.59 18.06
CA ALA A 355 2.73 16.21 17.65
C ALA A 355 1.97 17.46 17.18
N ILE A 356 1.29 17.38 16.03
CA ILE A 356 0.39 18.44 15.52
C ILE A 356 -1.04 17.95 15.70
N THR A 357 -1.86 18.77 16.37
CA THR A 357 -3.32 18.59 16.52
C THR A 357 -4.04 18.96 15.22
N PRO A 358 -5.10 18.25 14.80
CA PRO A 358 -5.84 18.56 13.57
C PRO A 358 -6.75 19.79 13.74
N THR A 359 -6.53 20.79 12.88
CA THR A 359 -7.41 21.95 12.66
C THR A 359 -8.57 21.57 11.73
N SER A 360 -9.75 22.12 11.98
CA SER A 360 -11.03 21.86 11.31
C SER A 360 -10.97 21.80 9.77
N ALA A 361 -11.66 20.81 9.20
CA ALA A 361 -11.89 20.67 7.76
C ALA A 361 -12.47 21.96 7.17
N ALA A 362 -11.83 22.44 6.11
CA ALA A 362 -12.27 23.58 5.33
C ALA A 362 -13.61 23.28 4.65
N THR A 363 -14.57 24.19 4.84
CA THR A 363 -15.72 24.34 3.96
C THR A 363 -15.23 24.50 2.53
N ALA A 364 -15.78 23.74 1.57
CA ALA A 364 -15.47 23.92 0.16
C ALA A 364 -15.87 25.33 -0.29
N THR A 365 -14.87 26.22 -0.38
CA THR A 365 -15.02 27.53 -1.01
C THR A 365 -15.18 27.32 -2.52
N PRO A 366 -16.18 27.94 -3.16
CA PRO A 366 -16.38 27.82 -4.60
C PRO A 366 -15.10 28.22 -5.36
N THR A 367 -14.74 27.44 -6.38
CA THR A 367 -13.59 27.72 -7.25
C THR A 367 -13.69 29.15 -7.79
N PRO A 368 -12.75 30.06 -7.45
CA PRO A 368 -12.81 31.45 -7.90
C PRO A 368 -12.79 31.51 -9.44
N ARG A 369 -13.71 32.26 -10.04
CA ARG A 369 -13.74 32.51 -11.50
C ARG A 369 -12.73 33.58 -11.95
N GLY A 370 -12.01 34.21 -11.02
CA GLY A 370 -10.97 35.21 -11.28
C GLY A 370 -9.55 34.73 -10.90
N PRO A 371 -8.52 35.54 -11.15
CA PRO A 371 -7.13 35.24 -10.77
C PRO A 371 -7.01 35.07 -9.27
N PHE A 372 -6.30 34.03 -8.85
CA PHE A 372 -6.18 33.65 -7.44
C PHE A 372 -4.77 33.16 -7.13
N ILE A 373 -4.25 33.47 -5.95
CA ILE A 373 -3.00 32.92 -5.39
C ILE A 373 -3.24 32.18 -4.08
N SER A 374 -2.56 31.04 -3.94
CA SER A 374 -2.42 30.31 -2.68
C SER A 374 -0.99 30.47 -2.17
N VAL A 375 -0.84 30.84 -0.90
CA VAL A 375 0.46 31.10 -0.28
C VAL A 375 0.66 30.20 0.94
N LEU A 376 1.83 29.57 1.04
CA LEU A 376 2.32 28.92 2.26
C LEU A 376 3.47 29.77 2.82
N PRO A 377 3.49 30.07 4.12
CA PRO A 377 2.51 29.67 5.13
C PRO A 377 1.16 30.40 4.98
N SER A 378 0.07 29.70 5.26
CA SER A 378 -1.29 30.19 4.99
C SER A 378 -1.87 31.10 6.08
N SER A 379 -1.28 31.17 7.28
CA SER A 379 -1.84 31.93 8.40
C SER A 379 -0.80 32.61 9.29
N CYS A 380 0.29 31.93 9.65
CA CYS A 380 1.38 32.52 10.43
C CYS A 380 2.74 31.89 10.13
N ALA A 381 3.83 32.58 10.47
CA ALA A 381 5.20 32.10 10.29
C ALA A 381 6.08 32.40 11.52
N LEU A 382 7.29 31.81 11.57
CA LEU A 382 8.26 31.97 12.66
C LEU A 382 9.50 32.74 12.18
N ALA A 383 9.85 33.82 12.87
CA ALA A 383 11.09 34.57 12.64
C ALA A 383 12.34 33.71 13.02
N PRO A 384 13.53 33.97 12.44
CA PRO A 384 13.90 35.13 11.60
C PRO A 384 13.74 34.92 10.08
N THR A 385 13.35 33.72 9.63
CA THR A 385 13.19 33.41 8.21
C THR A 385 12.06 32.41 8.01
N THR A 386 11.24 32.61 6.98
CA THR A 386 10.22 31.64 6.55
C THR A 386 10.39 31.30 5.09
N GLU A 387 10.08 30.06 4.72
CA GLU A 387 9.91 29.69 3.33
C GLU A 387 8.54 30.17 2.84
N ILE A 388 8.50 30.86 1.70
CA ILE A 388 7.28 31.32 1.06
C ILE A 388 7.12 30.53 -0.23
N PHE A 389 5.97 29.86 -0.37
CA PHE A 389 5.55 29.19 -1.59
C PHE A 389 4.28 29.85 -2.12
N VAL A 390 4.28 30.27 -3.38
CA VAL A 390 3.15 30.93 -4.04
C VAL A 390 2.74 30.12 -5.27
N SER A 391 1.46 29.76 -5.34
CA SER A 391 0.86 29.15 -6.52
C SER A 391 -0.27 30.03 -7.03
N GLY A 392 -0.23 30.39 -8.31
CA GLY A 392 -1.29 31.18 -8.96
C GLY A 392 -2.07 30.35 -9.97
N VAL A 393 -3.38 30.57 -10.04
CA VAL A 393 -4.28 29.96 -11.04
C VAL A 393 -5.25 31.00 -11.62
N ASN A 394 -5.65 30.81 -12.87
CA ASN A 394 -6.60 31.67 -13.60
C ASN A 394 -6.10 33.11 -13.84
N TRP A 395 -4.80 33.26 -14.10
CA TRP A 395 -4.15 34.53 -14.44
C TRP A 395 -4.16 34.80 -15.95
N PRO A 396 -4.03 36.05 -16.43
CA PRO A 396 -3.99 36.35 -17.86
C PRO A 396 -2.74 35.78 -18.55
N ASP A 397 -2.91 35.04 -19.65
CA ASP A 397 -1.83 34.33 -20.35
C ASP A 397 -0.80 35.24 -21.05
N ASP A 398 -1.15 36.50 -21.32
CA ASP A 398 -0.35 37.44 -22.11
C ASP A 398 0.31 38.56 -21.28
N GLU A 399 0.23 38.48 -19.95
CA GLU A 399 0.70 39.51 -19.03
C GLU A 399 1.86 39.03 -18.15
N ASP A 400 2.79 39.92 -17.81
CA ASP A 400 3.83 39.60 -16.82
C ASP A 400 3.22 39.64 -15.41
N ILE A 401 3.63 38.71 -14.53
CA ILE A 401 3.16 38.65 -13.14
C ILE A 401 4.29 39.05 -12.20
N PHE A 402 4.02 39.99 -11.33
CA PHE A 402 4.94 40.52 -10.33
C PHE A 402 4.47 40.10 -8.95
N ILE A 403 5.33 39.41 -8.19
CA ILE A 403 5.04 38.99 -6.82
C ILE A 403 5.81 39.88 -5.84
N TYR A 404 5.06 40.55 -4.97
CA TYR A 404 5.55 41.42 -3.94
C TYR A 404 5.36 40.78 -2.56
N VAL A 405 6.33 40.98 -1.66
CA VAL A 405 6.21 40.68 -0.23
C VAL A 405 6.38 41.98 0.54
N ASN A 406 5.35 42.41 1.28
CA ASN A 406 5.31 43.70 1.97
C ASN A 406 5.76 44.88 1.08
N GLY A 407 5.31 44.87 -0.17
CA GLY A 407 5.62 45.89 -1.18
C GLY A 407 7.01 45.78 -1.81
N ARG A 408 7.85 44.80 -1.45
CA ARG A 408 9.13 44.51 -2.12
C ARG A 408 8.93 43.48 -3.21
N LEU A 409 9.32 43.80 -4.45
CA LEU A 409 9.30 42.84 -5.56
C LEU A 409 10.28 41.69 -5.27
N ARG A 410 9.78 40.45 -5.26
CA ARG A 410 10.59 39.25 -5.07
C ARG A 410 10.76 38.46 -6.35
N GLU A 411 9.69 38.30 -7.12
CA GLU A 411 9.68 37.50 -8.32
C GLU A 411 8.96 38.22 -9.46
N GLN A 412 9.45 38.03 -10.67
CA GLN A 412 8.78 38.41 -11.91
C GLN A 412 8.66 37.17 -12.78
N ILE A 413 7.46 36.95 -13.30
CA ILE A 413 7.11 35.84 -14.18
C ILE A 413 6.75 36.45 -15.52
N LEU A 414 7.53 36.12 -16.54
CA LEU A 414 7.32 36.66 -17.88
C LEU A 414 6.11 35.99 -18.52
N SER A 415 5.29 36.74 -19.25
CA SER A 415 4.10 36.23 -19.98
C SER A 415 4.41 35.04 -20.90
N THR A 416 5.64 34.88 -21.35
CA THR A 416 6.08 33.73 -22.16
C THR A 416 6.32 32.44 -21.36
N THR A 417 6.32 32.52 -20.03
CA THR A 417 6.70 31.42 -19.13
C THR A 417 5.54 30.85 -18.33
N HIS A 418 4.39 31.52 -18.33
CA HIS A 418 3.18 31.04 -17.66
C HIS A 418 1.99 31.08 -18.61
N HIS A 419 1.10 30.10 -18.49
CA HIS A 419 -0.14 29.99 -19.25
C HIS A 419 -1.31 30.06 -18.26
N GLY A 420 -1.38 31.19 -17.55
CA GLY A 420 -2.43 31.48 -16.58
C GLY A 420 -2.32 30.71 -15.27
N THR A 421 -1.23 29.97 -15.10
CA THR A 421 -0.87 29.24 -13.88
C THR A 421 0.64 29.35 -13.64
N PHE A 422 1.04 29.48 -12.37
CA PHE A 422 2.45 29.59 -12.02
C PHE A 422 2.74 29.12 -10.58
N THR A 423 4.01 28.82 -10.31
CA THR A 423 4.48 28.47 -8.96
C THR A 423 5.87 29.07 -8.70
N LYS A 424 6.07 29.66 -7.51
CA LYS A 424 7.35 30.23 -7.07
C LYS A 424 7.61 29.92 -5.61
N GLN A 425 8.88 29.76 -5.26
CA GLN A 425 9.33 29.43 -3.91
C GLN A 425 10.64 30.15 -3.59
N TRP A 426 10.74 30.73 -2.40
CA TRP A 426 11.98 31.31 -1.89
C TRP A 426 11.97 31.39 -0.36
N VAL A 427 13.12 31.68 0.23
CA VAL A 427 13.25 31.97 1.66
C VAL A 427 13.18 33.49 1.87
N GLU A 428 12.27 33.94 2.72
CA GLU A 428 12.06 35.34 3.11
C GLU A 428 12.61 35.58 4.51
N ALA A 429 13.33 36.67 4.71
CA ALA A 429 13.67 37.14 6.04
C ALA A 429 12.46 37.86 6.64
N ILE A 430 12.05 37.44 7.84
CA ILE A 430 10.86 37.95 8.51
C ILE A 430 11.17 38.32 9.97
N ASP A 431 10.54 39.38 10.45
CA ASP A 431 10.72 39.94 11.78
C ASP A 431 9.49 39.66 12.65
N ASP A 432 9.69 39.50 13.96
CA ASP A 432 8.61 39.33 14.93
C ASP A 432 7.78 40.61 15.10
N GLY A 433 6.46 40.48 15.10
CA GLY A 433 5.50 41.54 15.40
C GLY A 433 4.75 42.11 14.18
N ASP A 434 5.03 41.61 12.97
CA ASP A 434 4.51 42.16 11.72
C ASP A 434 3.56 41.20 10.97
N THR A 435 2.61 41.78 10.23
CA THR A 435 1.81 41.08 9.22
C THR A 435 2.53 41.16 7.88
N TYR A 436 2.77 40.00 7.26
CA TYR A 436 3.35 39.89 5.93
C TYR A 436 2.26 39.69 4.89
N GLN A 437 2.24 40.56 3.88
CA GLN A 437 1.37 40.48 2.71
C GLN A 437 2.18 40.00 1.50
N VAL A 438 1.69 38.94 0.86
CA VAL A 438 2.13 38.50 -0.46
C VAL A 438 1.09 38.94 -1.47
N LEU A 439 1.48 39.79 -2.41
CA LEU A 439 0.62 40.36 -3.44
C LEU A 439 1.15 39.95 -4.82
N ALA A 440 0.34 39.30 -5.63
CA ALA A 440 0.63 39.09 -7.04
C ALA A 440 -0.15 40.12 -7.87
N VAL A 441 0.49 40.71 -8.88
CA VAL A 441 -0.11 41.68 -9.80
C VAL A 441 0.34 41.39 -11.23
N ALA A 442 -0.61 41.26 -12.14
CA ALA A 442 -0.35 41.13 -13.57
C ALA A 442 -0.17 42.52 -14.20
N SER A 443 0.59 42.62 -15.29
CA SER A 443 0.90 43.91 -15.92
C SER A 443 -0.32 44.72 -16.39
N GLY A 444 -1.46 44.06 -16.66
CA GLY A 444 -2.74 44.68 -17.01
C GLY A 444 -3.68 44.92 -15.83
N GLY A 445 -3.24 44.65 -14.60
CA GLY A 445 -3.92 45.07 -13.36
C GLY A 445 -4.77 44.00 -12.67
N ALA A 446 -4.75 42.75 -13.13
CA ALA A 446 -5.27 41.62 -12.35
C ALA A 446 -4.41 41.41 -11.10
N GLU A 447 -5.01 41.35 -9.91
CA GLU A 447 -4.27 41.17 -8.67
C GLU A 447 -5.00 40.25 -7.68
N ASP A 448 -4.22 39.56 -6.85
CA ASP A 448 -4.71 38.85 -5.69
C ASP A 448 -3.65 38.86 -4.58
N SER A 449 -4.09 38.84 -3.32
CA SER A 449 -3.19 38.98 -2.18
C SER A 449 -3.53 38.04 -1.03
N HIS A 450 -2.51 37.56 -0.36
CA HIS A 450 -2.61 36.73 0.83
C HIS A 450 -1.80 37.35 1.97
N THR A 451 -2.27 37.21 3.21
CA THR A 451 -1.58 37.75 4.39
C THR A 451 -1.38 36.69 5.46
N PHE A 452 -0.25 36.73 6.15
CA PHE A 452 0.06 35.88 7.32
C PHE A 452 0.78 36.69 8.41
N VAL A 453 0.69 36.28 9.66
CA VAL A 453 1.25 37.02 10.82
C VAL A 453 2.52 36.39 11.39
N VAL A 454 3.42 37.20 11.95
CA VAL A 454 4.66 36.75 12.62
C VAL A 454 4.79 37.47 13.97
N PRO A 455 5.06 36.78 15.10
CA PRO A 455 5.09 35.32 15.27
C PRO A 455 3.69 34.72 15.40
N CYS A 456 3.58 33.40 15.22
CA CYS A 456 2.36 32.65 15.55
C CYS A 456 1.96 32.87 17.03
N ALA A 457 0.69 33.18 17.30
CA ALA A 457 0.19 33.33 18.66
C ALA A 457 0.01 31.97 19.35
N ASP A 458 0.49 31.83 20.59
CA ASP A 458 0.25 30.66 21.44
C ASP A 458 -1.26 30.51 21.74
N ILE A 459 -1.90 29.57 21.06
CA ILE A 459 -3.33 29.29 21.21
C ILE A 459 -3.57 28.43 22.46
N THR A 460 -4.04 29.08 23.52
CA THR A 460 -4.68 28.41 24.67
C THR A 460 -6.14 28.09 24.29
N PRO A 461 -6.61 26.83 24.31
CA PRO A 461 -7.96 26.51 23.86
C PRO A 461 -9.02 26.96 24.89
N THR A 462 -10.00 27.73 24.42
CA THR A 462 -11.23 28.06 25.15
C THR A 462 -12.30 27.02 24.78
N PRO A 463 -13.10 26.49 25.71
CA PRO A 463 -13.99 25.37 25.41
C PRO A 463 -15.17 25.82 24.55
N VAL A 464 -15.26 25.26 23.34
CA VAL A 464 -16.45 25.29 22.49
C VAL A 464 -17.25 24.01 22.74
N THR A 465 -18.44 24.16 23.31
CA THR A 465 -19.48 23.12 23.29
C THR A 465 -20.00 22.97 21.86
N SER A 466 -19.38 22.08 21.08
CA SER A 466 -20.01 21.50 19.89
C SER A 466 -20.67 20.19 20.28
N THR A 467 -21.97 20.10 20.04
CA THR A 467 -22.73 18.85 20.11
C THR A 467 -22.07 17.83 19.18
N PRO A 468 -21.79 16.59 19.62
CA PRO A 468 -21.17 15.58 18.77
C PRO A 468 -22.04 15.36 17.53
N THR A 469 -21.44 15.51 16.35
CA THR A 469 -22.00 14.98 15.11
C THR A 469 -21.72 13.49 15.11
N ASN A 470 -22.77 12.67 15.05
CA ASN A 470 -22.65 11.21 15.04
C ASN A 470 -21.72 10.77 13.89
N THR A 471 -20.86 9.79 14.16
CA THR A 471 -20.14 9.06 13.11
C THR A 471 -21.18 8.38 12.21
N PRO A 472 -21.12 8.55 10.88
CA PRO A 472 -22.08 7.92 9.99
C PRO A 472 -21.95 6.40 10.06
N ILE A 473 -23.09 5.71 10.05
CA ILE A 473 -23.15 4.24 10.02
C ILE A 473 -22.50 3.77 8.70
N PRO A 474 -21.53 2.84 8.72
CA PRO A 474 -20.95 2.25 7.51
C PRO A 474 -22.02 1.71 6.55
N ALA A 475 -21.70 1.54 5.27
CA ALA A 475 -22.63 0.95 4.31
C ALA A 475 -23.09 -0.45 4.76
N ASP A 476 -24.34 -0.79 4.48
CA ASP A 476 -24.93 -2.08 4.85
C ASP A 476 -25.96 -2.49 3.78
N LEU A 477 -25.54 -3.24 2.78
CA LEU A 477 -26.34 -3.72 1.68
C LEU A 477 -27.18 -4.92 2.12
N ILE A 478 -28.46 -4.66 2.33
CA ILE A 478 -29.44 -5.70 2.56
C ILE A 478 -30.24 -5.99 1.29
N ILE A 479 -30.56 -7.25 1.09
CA ILE A 479 -31.41 -7.70 -0.01
C ILE A 479 -32.80 -8.07 0.51
N GLY A 480 -33.84 -7.63 -0.19
CA GLY A 480 -35.18 -8.13 0.07
C GLY A 480 -35.50 -9.36 -0.76
N ASN A 481 -36.62 -10.01 -0.45
CA ASN A 481 -37.02 -11.25 -1.11
C ASN A 481 -37.25 -11.03 -2.62
N PRO A 482 -36.72 -11.92 -3.48
CA PRO A 482 -36.89 -11.81 -4.92
C PRO A 482 -38.37 -12.04 -5.28
N VAL A 483 -38.85 -11.28 -6.26
CA VAL A 483 -40.21 -11.41 -6.81
C VAL A 483 -40.10 -11.83 -8.27
N MET A 484 -40.64 -13.00 -8.61
CA MET A 484 -40.74 -13.39 -10.01
C MET A 484 -41.79 -12.54 -10.73
N ILE A 485 -41.40 -11.95 -11.85
CA ILE A 485 -42.30 -11.13 -12.69
C ILE A 485 -42.69 -11.82 -14.01
N SER A 486 -42.06 -12.94 -14.36
CA SER A 486 -42.51 -13.80 -15.46
C SER A 486 -43.88 -14.40 -15.15
N THR A 487 -44.77 -14.42 -16.14
CA THR A 487 -46.14 -14.93 -15.99
C THR A 487 -46.20 -16.44 -16.19
N PRO A 488 -46.92 -17.20 -15.32
CA PRO A 488 -47.14 -18.63 -15.51
C PRO A 488 -47.85 -18.96 -16.85
N PRO A 489 -47.63 -20.16 -17.44
CA PRO A 489 -46.81 -21.25 -16.91
C PRO A 489 -45.31 -20.96 -17.03
N ILE A 490 -44.57 -21.20 -15.93
CA ILE A 490 -43.11 -21.20 -15.95
C ILE A 490 -42.68 -22.57 -16.46
N VAL A 491 -41.91 -22.58 -17.55
CA VAL A 491 -41.44 -23.80 -18.22
C VAL A 491 -39.92 -23.80 -18.19
N GLU A 492 -39.30 -24.96 -17.98
CA GLU A 492 -37.84 -25.09 -18.03
C GLU A 492 -37.26 -24.63 -19.38
N TYR A 493 -36.00 -24.18 -19.35
CA TYR A 493 -35.25 -23.67 -20.51
C TYR A 493 -35.84 -22.42 -21.19
N LEU A 494 -36.80 -21.74 -20.56
CA LEU A 494 -37.28 -20.43 -20.99
C LEU A 494 -36.76 -19.32 -20.04
N PRO A 495 -36.36 -18.14 -20.58
CA PRO A 495 -35.92 -17.04 -19.75
C PRO A 495 -36.95 -16.63 -18.72
N VAL A 496 -36.50 -16.37 -17.49
CA VAL A 496 -37.35 -15.84 -16.42
C VAL A 496 -36.75 -14.59 -15.81
N GLN A 497 -37.62 -13.70 -15.32
CA GLN A 497 -37.21 -12.43 -14.73
C GLN A 497 -37.63 -12.32 -13.28
N PHE A 498 -36.73 -11.74 -12.49
CA PHE A 498 -36.92 -11.46 -11.08
C PHE A 498 -36.70 -9.98 -10.81
N GLN A 499 -37.54 -9.40 -9.96
CA GLN A 499 -37.30 -8.11 -9.35
C GLN A 499 -36.78 -8.30 -7.94
N VAL A 500 -35.72 -7.57 -7.62
CA VAL A 500 -35.06 -7.67 -6.32
C VAL A 500 -34.89 -6.26 -5.75
N PRO A 501 -35.50 -5.95 -4.60
CA PRO A 501 -35.20 -4.73 -3.87
C PRO A 501 -33.88 -4.89 -3.11
N ILE A 502 -33.04 -3.88 -3.24
CA ILE A 502 -31.74 -3.76 -2.56
C ILE A 502 -31.79 -2.47 -1.75
N THR A 503 -31.33 -2.49 -0.51
CA THR A 503 -31.28 -1.31 0.36
C THR A 503 -29.90 -1.18 0.96
N ASN A 504 -29.38 0.04 1.01
CA ASN A 504 -28.24 0.37 1.86
C ASN A 504 -28.80 0.92 3.18
N ASP A 505 -28.78 0.12 4.26
CA ASP A 505 -29.25 0.49 5.60
C ASP A 505 -28.23 1.37 6.35
N GLY A 506 -27.02 1.50 5.79
CA GLY A 506 -25.96 2.40 6.24
C GLY A 506 -26.17 3.86 5.85
N GLU A 507 -25.38 4.76 6.43
CA GLU A 507 -25.37 6.19 6.06
C GLU A 507 -24.26 6.55 5.05
N VAL A 508 -23.35 5.62 4.77
CA VAL A 508 -22.26 5.79 3.78
C VAL A 508 -22.70 5.33 2.39
N ASP A 509 -22.45 6.16 1.38
CA ASP A 509 -22.73 5.85 -0.03
C ASP A 509 -21.81 4.74 -0.57
N VAL A 510 -22.38 3.78 -1.31
CA VAL A 510 -21.64 2.82 -2.14
C VAL A 510 -21.45 3.43 -3.54
N ASN A 511 -20.21 3.76 -3.89
CA ASN A 511 -19.85 4.42 -5.15
C ASN A 511 -19.06 3.54 -6.13
N SER A 512 -18.87 2.27 -5.79
CA SER A 512 -18.28 1.23 -6.63
C SER A 512 -19.36 0.34 -7.25
N GLN A 513 -19.00 -0.33 -8.34
CA GLN A 513 -19.84 -1.37 -8.91
C GLN A 513 -19.86 -2.58 -7.98
N PHE A 514 -21.03 -3.16 -7.77
CA PHE A 514 -21.22 -4.42 -7.06
C PHE A 514 -22.25 -5.29 -7.79
N PHE A 515 -22.34 -6.56 -7.42
CA PHE A 515 -23.15 -7.54 -8.15
C PHE A 515 -24.29 -8.08 -7.31
N VAL A 516 -25.46 -8.20 -7.95
CA VAL A 516 -26.61 -8.88 -7.36
C VAL A 516 -26.96 -10.09 -8.21
N ASP A 517 -27.03 -11.24 -7.56
CA ASP A 517 -27.19 -12.53 -8.20
C ASP A 517 -28.50 -13.21 -7.79
N ILE A 518 -29.06 -13.98 -8.72
CA ILE A 518 -30.14 -14.92 -8.50
C ILE A 518 -29.58 -16.33 -8.55
N PHE A 519 -29.83 -17.09 -7.50
CA PHE A 519 -29.41 -18.48 -7.36
C PHE A 519 -30.64 -19.38 -7.44
N ILE A 520 -30.66 -20.24 -8.46
CA ILE A 520 -31.68 -21.27 -8.64
C ILE A 520 -31.12 -22.58 -8.09
N ASP A 521 -31.75 -23.08 -7.03
CA ASP A 521 -31.41 -24.32 -6.33
C ASP A 521 -29.93 -24.44 -5.98
N PRO A 522 -29.38 -23.46 -5.23
CA PRO A 522 -27.98 -23.52 -4.82
C PRO A 522 -27.72 -24.77 -3.98
N PRO A 523 -26.62 -25.50 -4.24
CA PRO A 523 -26.32 -26.76 -3.54
C PRO A 523 -25.92 -26.54 -2.07
N THR A 524 -25.42 -25.34 -1.75
CA THR A 524 -24.95 -24.97 -0.42
C THR A 524 -25.12 -23.47 -0.24
N ILE A 525 -25.53 -23.06 0.95
CA ILE A 525 -25.72 -21.66 1.34
C ILE A 525 -24.91 -21.44 2.61
N TYR A 526 -24.00 -20.48 2.59
CA TYR A 526 -23.27 -20.04 3.78
C TYR A 526 -23.95 -18.80 4.37
N PRO A 527 -23.67 -18.44 5.64
CA PRO A 527 -24.27 -17.26 6.25
C PRO A 527 -23.96 -15.95 5.54
N ASP A 528 -22.82 -15.87 4.86
CA ASP A 528 -22.26 -14.66 4.25
C ASP A 528 -22.13 -14.74 2.72
N HIS A 529 -22.27 -15.93 2.11
CA HIS A 529 -22.20 -16.08 0.66
C HIS A 529 -22.90 -17.33 0.10
N ILE A 530 -23.20 -17.30 -1.20
CA ILE A 530 -23.61 -18.49 -1.97
C ILE A 530 -22.58 -18.71 -3.10
N PRO A 531 -21.99 -19.91 -3.24
CA PRO A 531 -21.06 -20.20 -4.33
C PRO A 531 -21.67 -19.94 -5.71
N ILE A 532 -20.99 -19.13 -6.52
CA ILE A 532 -21.47 -18.72 -7.84
C ILE A 532 -21.49 -19.92 -8.80
N PRO A 533 -22.64 -20.28 -9.39
CA PRO A 533 -22.73 -21.38 -10.34
C PRO A 533 -22.09 -21.01 -11.70
N PRO A 534 -21.81 -21.99 -12.58
CA PRO A 534 -21.20 -21.73 -13.90
C PRO A 534 -22.00 -20.80 -14.81
N HIS A 535 -23.32 -20.77 -14.65
CA HIS A 535 -24.24 -19.92 -15.41
C HIS A 535 -25.10 -19.08 -14.45
N PRO A 536 -24.53 -18.04 -13.83
CA PRO A 536 -25.24 -17.23 -12.87
C PRO A 536 -26.15 -16.22 -13.57
N ALA A 537 -27.34 -16.01 -13.02
CA ALA A 537 -28.21 -14.90 -13.42
C ALA A 537 -27.90 -13.71 -12.51
N TYR A 538 -27.43 -12.60 -13.06
CA TYR A 538 -26.96 -11.47 -12.25
C TYR A 538 -27.19 -10.13 -12.94
N SER A 539 -27.09 -9.04 -12.17
CA SER A 539 -26.97 -7.70 -12.71
C SER A 539 -26.01 -6.87 -11.86
N ALA A 540 -25.23 -6.01 -12.51
CA ALA A 540 -24.38 -5.07 -11.82
C ALA A 540 -25.16 -3.83 -11.39
N VAL A 541 -24.83 -3.30 -10.22
CA VAL A 541 -25.34 -2.03 -9.70
C VAL A 541 -24.16 -1.06 -9.63
N GLY A 542 -24.30 0.13 -10.19
CA GLY A 542 -23.18 1.06 -10.33
C GLY A 542 -22.89 1.89 -9.07
N SER A 543 -23.93 2.14 -8.27
CA SER A 543 -23.85 2.83 -6.97
C SER A 543 -25.17 2.73 -6.22
N LEU A 544 -25.12 2.87 -4.90
CA LEU A 544 -26.29 2.98 -4.02
C LEU A 544 -26.00 3.90 -2.83
N SER A 545 -26.70 5.04 -2.76
CA SER A 545 -26.54 5.99 -1.66
C SER A 545 -26.93 5.41 -0.30
N GLY A 546 -26.37 5.94 0.77
CA GLY A 546 -26.76 5.61 2.15
C GLY A 546 -28.25 5.83 2.39
N GLY A 547 -28.87 4.94 3.15
CA GLY A 547 -30.30 4.97 3.50
C GLY A 547 -31.25 4.83 2.31
N SER A 548 -30.74 4.46 1.13
CA SER A 548 -31.52 4.41 -0.11
C SER A 548 -31.75 2.98 -0.57
N SER A 549 -32.90 2.77 -1.21
CA SER A 549 -33.27 1.50 -1.84
C SER A 549 -33.35 1.64 -3.36
N LYS A 550 -33.00 0.56 -4.06
CA LYS A 550 -33.16 0.40 -5.52
C LYS A 550 -33.82 -0.93 -5.80
N VAL A 551 -34.71 -0.98 -6.79
CA VAL A 551 -35.26 -2.25 -7.30
C VAL A 551 -34.63 -2.50 -8.66
N ILE A 552 -33.98 -3.65 -8.83
CA ILE A 552 -33.40 -4.07 -10.09
C ILE A 552 -34.16 -5.26 -10.66
N THR A 553 -34.11 -5.40 -11.98
CA THR A 553 -34.63 -6.57 -12.68
C THR A 553 -33.45 -7.42 -13.16
N ILE A 554 -33.44 -8.70 -12.79
CA ILE A 554 -32.44 -9.68 -13.22
C ILE A 554 -33.14 -10.71 -14.11
N THR A 555 -32.57 -10.97 -15.28
CA THR A 555 -33.04 -12.03 -16.19
C THR A 555 -32.15 -13.26 -16.02
N SER A 556 -32.74 -14.42 -15.76
CA SER A 556 -32.10 -15.72 -15.93
C SER A 556 -32.40 -16.21 -17.35
N GLU A 557 -31.40 -16.15 -18.23
CA GLU A 557 -31.55 -16.48 -19.66
C GLU A 557 -31.84 -17.97 -19.90
N LEU A 558 -31.24 -18.87 -19.10
CA LEU A 558 -31.49 -20.31 -19.18
C LEU A 558 -32.74 -20.75 -18.42
N GLY A 559 -33.33 -19.85 -17.63
CA GLY A 559 -34.47 -20.19 -16.80
C GLY A 559 -34.16 -21.24 -15.74
N PHE A 560 -35.13 -22.13 -15.52
CA PHE A 560 -34.99 -23.30 -14.66
C PHE A 560 -34.53 -24.52 -15.47
N THR A 561 -33.76 -25.40 -14.84
CA THR A 561 -33.22 -26.62 -15.47
C THR A 561 -33.26 -27.79 -14.49
N GLY A 562 -33.19 -29.03 -15.00
CA GLY A 562 -33.00 -30.22 -14.16
C GLY A 562 -34.26 -31.04 -13.83
N GLY A 563 -35.40 -30.74 -14.45
CA GLY A 563 -36.61 -31.55 -14.46
C GLY A 563 -37.44 -31.54 -13.17
N ALA A 564 -37.17 -30.64 -12.23
CA ALA A 564 -37.87 -30.59 -10.95
C ALA A 564 -39.03 -29.58 -10.97
N THR A 565 -40.12 -29.91 -10.28
CA THR A 565 -41.34 -29.08 -10.26
C THR A 565 -41.30 -27.98 -9.21
N ASP A 566 -40.80 -28.28 -8.02
CA ASP A 566 -40.68 -27.31 -6.93
C ASP A 566 -39.23 -26.83 -6.87
N ARG A 567 -39.02 -25.54 -7.11
CA ARG A 567 -37.69 -24.93 -7.24
C ARG A 567 -37.51 -23.85 -6.19
N SER A 568 -36.32 -23.77 -5.63
CA SER A 568 -35.90 -22.77 -4.65
C SER A 568 -35.08 -21.69 -5.33
N VAL A 569 -35.38 -20.43 -5.03
CA VAL A 569 -34.68 -19.27 -5.58
C VAL A 569 -34.23 -18.39 -4.42
N TYR A 570 -32.96 -18.03 -4.43
CA TYR A 570 -32.36 -17.06 -3.52
C TYR A 570 -31.81 -15.90 -4.32
N SER A 571 -31.65 -14.77 -3.66
CA SER A 571 -30.94 -13.63 -4.20
C SER A 571 -29.87 -13.19 -3.22
N MET A 572 -28.72 -12.76 -3.73
CA MET A 572 -27.63 -12.23 -2.92
C MET A 572 -27.19 -10.87 -3.46
N VAL A 573 -27.05 -9.88 -2.59
CA VAL A 573 -26.39 -8.59 -2.90
C VAL A 573 -24.92 -8.70 -2.55
N ASP A 574 -24.09 -7.97 -3.30
CA ASP A 574 -22.64 -8.03 -3.22
C ASP A 574 -22.08 -9.46 -3.23
N SER A 575 -22.51 -10.23 -4.23
CA SER A 575 -22.16 -11.65 -4.38
C SER A 575 -20.66 -11.92 -4.54
N LEU A 576 -19.86 -10.89 -4.84
CA LEU A 576 -18.40 -10.93 -4.94
C LEU A 576 -17.70 -10.40 -3.69
N GLN A 577 -18.43 -9.83 -2.71
CA GLN A 577 -17.87 -9.21 -1.50
C GLN A 577 -16.90 -8.05 -1.84
N ASP A 578 -17.29 -7.22 -2.82
CA ASP A 578 -16.49 -6.09 -3.31
C ASP A 578 -16.74 -4.81 -2.49
N VAL A 579 -17.82 -4.77 -1.70
CA VAL A 579 -18.21 -3.66 -0.83
C VAL A 579 -17.90 -4.04 0.61
N ILE A 580 -17.29 -3.12 1.37
CA ILE A 580 -17.07 -3.32 2.80
C ILE A 580 -18.31 -2.87 3.54
N GLU A 581 -18.94 -3.79 4.24
CA GLU A 581 -20.23 -3.57 4.88
C GLU A 581 -20.17 -3.65 6.42
N SER A 582 -21.23 -3.18 7.07
CA SER A 582 -21.38 -3.28 8.53
C SER A 582 -21.68 -4.72 8.97
N SER A 583 -22.35 -5.47 8.11
CA SER A 583 -22.63 -6.90 8.24
C SER A 583 -22.56 -7.56 6.87
N GLU A 584 -21.86 -8.69 6.77
CA GLU A 584 -21.81 -9.52 5.55
C GLU A 584 -22.88 -10.63 5.58
N THR A 585 -23.61 -10.75 6.70
CA THR A 585 -24.49 -11.91 6.97
C THR A 585 -25.97 -11.66 6.65
N ASN A 586 -26.31 -10.46 6.18
CA ASN A 586 -27.65 -9.99 5.83
C ASN A 586 -27.80 -9.75 4.31
N ASN A 587 -26.86 -10.27 3.52
CA ASN A 587 -26.79 -10.06 2.08
C ASN A 587 -27.57 -11.10 1.28
N ILE A 588 -28.14 -12.12 1.94
CA ILE A 588 -28.87 -13.23 1.31
C ILE A 588 -30.35 -13.17 1.69
N SER A 589 -31.24 -13.31 0.70
CA SER A 589 -32.69 -13.30 0.92
C SER A 589 -33.25 -14.60 1.48
N GLU A 590 -34.50 -14.55 1.93
CA GLU A 590 -35.25 -15.78 2.21
C GLU A 590 -35.57 -16.53 0.90
N VAL A 591 -35.83 -17.82 1.04
CA VAL A 591 -36.17 -18.67 -0.09
C VAL A 591 -37.49 -18.26 -0.77
N LEU A 592 -37.43 -18.02 -2.07
CA LEU A 592 -38.60 -17.97 -2.94
C LEU A 592 -38.86 -19.35 -3.53
N ASN A 593 -40.03 -19.91 -3.27
CA ASN A 593 -40.46 -21.18 -3.87
C ASN A 593 -41.23 -20.92 -5.17
N VAL A 594 -40.84 -21.61 -6.24
CA VAL A 594 -41.41 -21.47 -7.58
C VAL A 594 -41.84 -22.83 -8.09
N VAL A 595 -43.06 -22.90 -8.65
CA VAL A 595 -43.54 -24.09 -9.36
C VAL A 595 -43.21 -23.96 -10.84
N VAL A 596 -42.52 -24.96 -11.37
CA VAL A 596 -42.00 -25.02 -12.74
C VAL A 596 -42.54 -26.24 -13.46
N THR A 597 -42.85 -26.09 -14.74
CA THR A 597 -43.24 -27.18 -15.63
C THR A 597 -41.98 -27.75 -16.30
N PRO A 598 -41.61 -29.01 -16.04
CA PRO A 598 -40.48 -29.65 -16.70
C PRO A 598 -40.64 -29.65 -18.22
N ALA A 599 -39.52 -29.48 -18.93
CA ALA A 599 -39.45 -29.58 -20.39
C ALA A 599 -38.24 -30.40 -20.81
N ASP A 600 -38.20 -30.82 -22.08
CA ASP A 600 -37.00 -31.47 -22.62
C ASP A 600 -35.90 -30.42 -22.83
N PRO A 601 -34.63 -30.74 -22.49
CA PRO A 601 -33.51 -29.83 -22.72
C PRO A 601 -33.36 -29.49 -24.20
N PRO A 602 -32.94 -28.26 -24.54
CA PRO A 602 -32.61 -27.91 -25.91
C PRO A 602 -31.46 -28.78 -26.42
N GLU A 603 -31.41 -28.97 -27.74
CA GLU A 603 -30.31 -29.69 -28.38
C GLU A 603 -28.96 -29.01 -28.02
N PRO A 604 -27.95 -29.77 -27.55
CA PRO A 604 -26.70 -29.17 -27.12
C PRO A 604 -26.03 -28.44 -28.29
N THR A 605 -25.51 -27.24 -28.01
CA THR A 605 -24.67 -26.52 -28.97
C THR A 605 -23.47 -27.41 -29.36
N PRO A 606 -23.16 -27.57 -30.66
CA PRO A 606 -22.03 -28.38 -31.09
C PRO A 606 -20.75 -27.95 -30.38
N THR A 607 -20.02 -28.91 -29.81
CA THR A 607 -18.72 -28.62 -29.22
C THR A 607 -17.72 -28.31 -30.33
N PRO A 608 -16.99 -27.18 -30.27
CA PRO A 608 -15.94 -26.88 -31.23
C PRO A 608 -14.89 -28.00 -31.29
N ASP A 609 -14.49 -28.41 -32.50
CA ASP A 609 -13.62 -29.55 -32.77
C ASP A 609 -12.22 -29.16 -33.31
N GLY A 610 -11.85 -27.89 -33.19
CA GLY A 610 -10.54 -27.36 -33.57
C GLY A 610 -9.45 -27.55 -32.52
N PHE A 611 -8.29 -26.93 -32.76
CA PHE A 611 -7.10 -27.01 -31.90
C PHE A 611 -6.56 -25.65 -31.45
N ASP A 612 -7.06 -24.57 -32.03
CA ASP A 612 -6.54 -23.23 -31.78
C ASP A 612 -7.42 -22.45 -30.78
N THR A 613 -6.86 -21.38 -30.23
CA THR A 613 -7.45 -20.58 -29.15
C THR A 613 -7.68 -19.14 -29.60
N ILE A 614 -8.80 -18.54 -29.17
CA ILE A 614 -9.05 -17.10 -29.26
C ILE A 614 -9.21 -16.55 -27.85
N SER A 615 -8.39 -15.58 -27.46
CA SER A 615 -8.45 -14.95 -26.14
C SER A 615 -8.30 -13.44 -26.22
N GLY A 616 -8.74 -12.74 -25.18
CA GLY A 616 -8.66 -11.29 -25.12
C GLY A 616 -9.15 -10.74 -23.79
N ARG A 617 -9.34 -9.41 -23.73
CA ARG A 617 -9.93 -8.73 -22.58
C ARG A 617 -11.11 -7.88 -22.98
N VAL A 618 -12.18 -7.89 -22.19
CA VAL A 618 -13.29 -6.96 -22.32
C VAL A 618 -13.02 -5.73 -21.47
N ARG A 619 -13.22 -4.54 -22.04
CA ARG A 619 -13.09 -3.27 -21.34
C ARG A 619 -14.36 -2.43 -21.45
N PHE A 620 -14.67 -1.73 -20.37
CA PHE A 620 -15.80 -0.82 -20.25
C PHE A 620 -15.30 0.62 -20.13
N LEU A 621 -16.03 1.58 -20.73
CA LEU A 621 -15.66 3.00 -20.70
C LEU A 621 -16.53 3.77 -19.69
N ILE A 622 -15.91 4.24 -18.61
CA ILE A 622 -16.54 5.16 -17.64
C ILE A 622 -15.91 6.55 -17.77
N SER A 623 -14.61 6.63 -17.49
CA SER A 623 -13.74 7.80 -17.70
C SER A 623 -12.41 7.41 -18.37
N SER A 624 -12.06 6.13 -18.26
CA SER A 624 -10.97 5.45 -18.93
C SER A 624 -11.43 4.00 -19.22
N TRP A 625 -10.64 3.28 -20.03
CA TRP A 625 -10.91 1.88 -20.35
C TRP A 625 -10.49 0.99 -19.19
N ILE A 626 -11.46 0.52 -18.42
CA ILE A 626 -11.23 -0.40 -17.32
C ILE A 626 -11.59 -1.83 -17.73
N PRO A 627 -10.88 -2.86 -17.27
CA PRO A 627 -11.31 -4.24 -17.45
C PRO A 627 -12.71 -4.46 -16.86
N GLN A 628 -13.58 -5.16 -17.58
CA GLN A 628 -14.92 -5.49 -17.09
C GLN A 628 -14.97 -6.95 -16.65
N GLN A 629 -15.18 -7.17 -15.36
CA GLN A 629 -15.45 -8.49 -14.80
C GLN A 629 -16.87 -8.96 -15.13
N ARG A 630 -17.03 -10.27 -15.30
CA ARG A 630 -18.28 -10.98 -15.57
C ARG A 630 -18.97 -10.64 -16.88
N ALA A 631 -18.39 -9.84 -17.77
CA ALA A 631 -18.93 -9.65 -19.12
C ALA A 631 -19.06 -11.00 -19.84
N GLN A 632 -20.25 -11.25 -20.39
CA GLN A 632 -20.54 -12.45 -21.15
C GLN A 632 -20.03 -12.24 -22.58
N VAL A 633 -19.19 -13.15 -23.06
CA VAL A 633 -18.59 -13.10 -24.39
C VAL A 633 -19.07 -14.30 -25.20
N TYR A 634 -19.51 -14.04 -26.42
CA TYR A 634 -20.02 -15.03 -27.36
C TYR A 634 -19.15 -15.02 -28.62
N LEU A 635 -18.82 -16.21 -29.11
CA LEU A 635 -18.13 -16.41 -30.37
C LEU A 635 -19.13 -16.95 -31.40
N ILE A 636 -19.39 -16.16 -32.44
CA ILE A 636 -20.40 -16.45 -33.46
C ILE A 636 -19.70 -16.74 -34.78
N ASN A 637 -20.08 -17.82 -35.47
CA ASN A 637 -19.54 -18.14 -36.78
C ASN A 637 -20.10 -17.18 -37.85
N ASN A 638 -19.26 -16.48 -38.62
CA ASN A 638 -19.75 -15.53 -39.61
C ASN A 638 -20.47 -16.19 -40.81
N THR A 639 -20.23 -17.49 -41.05
CA THR A 639 -20.87 -18.26 -42.13
C THR A 639 -22.24 -18.80 -41.71
N THR A 640 -22.34 -19.45 -40.55
CA THR A 640 -23.60 -20.07 -40.07
C THR A 640 -24.46 -19.13 -39.24
N VAL A 641 -23.87 -18.06 -38.70
CA VAL A 641 -24.49 -17.12 -37.75
C VAL A 641 -24.87 -17.77 -36.41
N GLU A 642 -24.39 -18.99 -36.15
CA GLU A 642 -24.64 -19.70 -34.90
C GLU A 642 -23.56 -19.35 -33.86
N THR A 643 -23.96 -19.35 -32.58
CA THR A 643 -23.02 -19.26 -31.46
C THR A 643 -22.27 -20.57 -31.31
N VAL A 644 -20.95 -20.51 -31.43
CA VAL A 644 -20.03 -21.66 -31.39
C VAL A 644 -19.47 -21.89 -29.99
N SER A 645 -19.24 -20.81 -29.25
CA SER A 645 -18.72 -20.87 -27.88
C SER A 645 -19.12 -19.62 -27.10
N SER A 646 -19.06 -19.71 -25.77
CA SER A 646 -19.31 -18.59 -24.88
C SER A 646 -18.40 -18.67 -23.65
N ALA A 647 -18.06 -17.52 -23.07
CA ALA A 647 -17.18 -17.37 -21.92
C ALA A 647 -17.65 -16.20 -21.05
N ILE A 648 -17.28 -16.22 -19.77
CA ILE A 648 -17.49 -15.10 -18.84
C ILE A 648 -16.11 -14.54 -18.48
N THR A 649 -15.97 -13.21 -18.47
CA THR A 649 -14.68 -12.61 -18.11
C THR A 649 -14.36 -12.72 -16.62
N ASN A 650 -13.09 -12.92 -16.30
CA ASN A 650 -12.60 -12.85 -14.92
C ASN A 650 -12.44 -11.40 -14.42
N GLU A 651 -11.94 -11.21 -13.19
CA GLU A 651 -11.67 -9.90 -12.56
C GLU A 651 -10.85 -8.95 -13.44
N SER A 652 -9.89 -9.52 -14.17
CA SER A 652 -9.01 -8.78 -15.07
C SER A 652 -9.60 -8.54 -16.47
N GLY A 653 -10.90 -8.84 -16.64
CA GLY A 653 -11.64 -8.74 -17.89
C GLY A 653 -11.28 -9.78 -18.94
N TYR A 654 -10.49 -10.80 -18.60
CA TYR A 654 -9.96 -11.77 -19.55
C TYR A 654 -10.97 -12.87 -19.90
N PHE A 655 -11.03 -13.25 -21.19
CA PHE A 655 -11.79 -14.39 -21.70
C PHE A 655 -10.94 -15.25 -22.64
N GLU A 656 -11.31 -16.52 -22.78
CA GLU A 656 -10.66 -17.49 -23.67
C GLU A 656 -11.69 -18.46 -24.27
N PHE A 657 -11.54 -18.74 -25.57
CA PHE A 657 -12.25 -19.77 -26.31
C PHE A 657 -11.25 -20.81 -26.81
N ASN A 658 -11.47 -22.07 -26.45
CA ASN A 658 -10.59 -23.18 -26.83
C ASN A 658 -11.21 -24.07 -27.90
N ASN A 659 -10.37 -24.83 -28.58
CA ASN A 659 -10.73 -25.80 -29.62
C ASN A 659 -11.47 -25.17 -30.81
N ILE A 660 -11.09 -23.96 -31.21
CA ILE A 660 -11.72 -23.26 -32.32
C ILE A 660 -11.04 -23.68 -33.64
N SER A 661 -11.84 -24.07 -34.62
CA SER A 661 -11.37 -24.44 -35.97
C SER A 661 -11.19 -23.19 -36.84
N ASP A 662 -10.24 -23.23 -37.76
CA ASP A 662 -10.06 -22.12 -38.71
C ASP A 662 -11.27 -22.00 -39.65
N ASN A 663 -11.73 -20.78 -39.88
CA ASN A 663 -12.83 -20.44 -40.76
C ASN A 663 -12.41 -19.29 -41.67
N ALA A 664 -12.59 -19.46 -42.98
CA ALA A 664 -12.27 -18.46 -43.99
C ALA A 664 -13.03 -17.14 -43.82
N ASP A 665 -14.29 -17.18 -43.36
CA ASP A 665 -15.10 -15.98 -43.07
C ASP A 665 -14.87 -15.42 -41.65
N GLY A 666 -14.07 -16.12 -40.85
CA GLY A 666 -13.75 -15.80 -39.47
C GLY A 666 -14.96 -15.92 -38.53
N TYR A 667 -14.75 -15.45 -37.31
CA TYR A 667 -15.77 -15.39 -36.27
C TYR A 667 -16.05 -13.95 -35.88
N ARG A 668 -17.24 -13.70 -35.34
CA ARG A 668 -17.59 -12.46 -34.65
C ARG A 668 -17.57 -12.72 -33.14
N ALA A 669 -16.76 -11.99 -32.40
CA ALA A 669 -16.79 -12.02 -30.94
C ALA A 669 -17.64 -10.86 -30.42
N VAL A 670 -18.63 -11.14 -29.57
CA VAL A 670 -19.55 -10.15 -29.00
C VAL A 670 -19.49 -10.24 -27.48
N ALA A 671 -19.18 -9.14 -26.81
CA ALA A 671 -19.26 -9.02 -25.36
C ALA A 671 -20.50 -8.23 -24.96
N CYS A 672 -21.18 -8.68 -23.91
CA CYS A 672 -22.37 -8.08 -23.34
C CYS A 672 -22.25 -7.98 -21.83
N PHE A 673 -22.71 -6.88 -21.27
CA PHE A 673 -22.72 -6.65 -19.83
C PHE A 673 -23.87 -5.74 -19.43
N ALA A 674 -24.62 -6.11 -18.37
CA ALA A 674 -25.81 -5.37 -17.95
C ALA A 674 -25.58 -4.64 -16.61
N ILE A 675 -25.79 -3.32 -16.62
CA ILE A 675 -25.78 -2.47 -15.42
C ILE A 675 -27.19 -1.94 -15.23
N GLU A 676 -27.84 -2.32 -14.13
CA GLU A 676 -29.18 -1.82 -13.76
C GLU A 676 -30.22 -1.98 -14.88
N GLY A 677 -30.16 -3.10 -15.60
CA GLY A 677 -31.04 -3.42 -16.74
C GLY A 677 -30.67 -2.75 -18.07
N VAL A 678 -29.63 -1.92 -18.11
CA VAL A 678 -29.07 -1.37 -19.35
C VAL A 678 -27.96 -2.29 -19.86
N VAL A 679 -28.12 -2.84 -21.05
CA VAL A 679 -27.13 -3.73 -21.67
C VAL A 679 -26.13 -2.90 -22.45
N TYR A 680 -24.85 -3.13 -22.21
CA TYR A 680 -23.75 -2.56 -22.96
C TYR A 680 -23.09 -3.64 -23.80
N VAL A 681 -22.76 -3.29 -25.04
CA VAL A 681 -22.26 -4.24 -26.02
C VAL A 681 -20.96 -3.73 -26.65
N GLY A 682 -20.08 -4.66 -26.96
CA GLY A 682 -18.91 -4.44 -27.80
C GLY A 682 -18.70 -5.67 -28.69
N SER A 683 -18.12 -5.48 -29.88
CA SER A 683 -17.84 -6.62 -30.75
C SER A 683 -16.58 -6.45 -31.60
N ILE A 684 -16.00 -7.58 -31.99
CA ILE A 684 -14.99 -7.70 -33.03
C ILE A 684 -15.65 -8.43 -34.20
N PRO A 685 -15.83 -7.78 -35.36
CA PRO A 685 -16.63 -8.33 -36.46
C PRO A 685 -15.97 -9.53 -37.15
N VAL A 686 -14.64 -9.59 -37.17
CA VAL A 686 -13.88 -10.68 -37.80
C VAL A 686 -12.64 -10.99 -36.93
N VAL A 687 -12.60 -12.20 -36.39
CA VAL A 687 -11.45 -12.78 -35.67
C VAL A 687 -11.19 -14.20 -36.17
N HIS A 688 -9.92 -14.54 -36.40
CA HIS A 688 -9.49 -15.87 -36.82
C HIS A 688 -8.61 -16.49 -35.71
N PRO A 689 -8.72 -17.79 -35.45
CA PRO A 689 -7.81 -18.48 -34.57
C PRO A 689 -6.45 -18.76 -35.26
N PRO A 690 -5.33 -18.85 -34.51
CA PRO A 690 -5.17 -18.46 -33.11
C PRO A 690 -5.07 -16.94 -32.96
N ASN A 691 -5.69 -16.37 -31.92
CA ASN A 691 -5.60 -14.94 -31.64
C ASN A 691 -5.67 -14.66 -30.14
N SER A 692 -4.55 -14.23 -29.55
CA SER A 692 -4.45 -13.93 -28.12
C SER A 692 -4.75 -12.47 -27.76
N PHE A 693 -5.10 -11.62 -28.73
CA PHE A 693 -5.28 -10.18 -28.57
C PHE A 693 -6.66 -9.70 -28.99
N ALA A 694 -7.68 -10.56 -28.92
CA ALA A 694 -9.06 -10.23 -29.29
C ALA A 694 -9.76 -9.36 -28.22
N SER A 695 -9.19 -8.20 -27.88
CA SER A 695 -9.77 -7.30 -26.87
C SER A 695 -11.04 -6.61 -27.38
N ILE A 696 -12.12 -6.69 -26.61
CA ILE A 696 -13.42 -6.12 -26.93
C ILE A 696 -13.64 -4.87 -26.08
N PHE A 697 -14.12 -3.81 -26.72
CA PHE A 697 -14.35 -2.52 -26.08
C PHE A 697 -15.86 -2.20 -26.12
N MET A 698 -16.50 -2.14 -24.95
CA MET A 698 -17.94 -1.89 -24.84
C MET A 698 -18.19 -0.38 -24.67
N THR A 699 -19.06 0.18 -25.51
CA THR A 699 -19.34 1.63 -25.53
C THR A 699 -20.79 1.99 -25.82
N SER A 700 -21.54 1.12 -26.50
CA SER A 700 -22.92 1.39 -26.88
C SER A 700 -23.89 0.69 -25.92
N PRO A 701 -24.81 1.42 -25.28
CA PRO A 701 -25.99 0.79 -24.71
C PRO A 701 -26.88 0.26 -25.84
N GLU A 702 -27.28 -1.00 -25.75
CA GLU A 702 -28.21 -1.66 -26.67
C GLU A 702 -29.45 -2.15 -25.90
N ALA A 703 -30.54 -2.40 -26.63
CA ALA A 703 -31.78 -2.89 -26.02
C ALA A 703 -31.67 -4.34 -25.52
N ALA A 704 -30.79 -5.14 -26.14
CA ALA A 704 -30.52 -6.52 -25.80
C ALA A 704 -29.13 -6.93 -26.32
N CYS A 705 -28.57 -8.00 -25.78
CA CYS A 705 -27.33 -8.58 -26.31
C CYS A 705 -27.60 -9.19 -27.71
N PRO A 706 -26.84 -8.83 -28.76
CA PRO A 706 -27.12 -9.25 -30.14
C PRO A 706 -26.57 -10.65 -30.44
N VAL A 707 -27.04 -11.63 -29.67
CA VAL A 707 -26.61 -13.04 -29.72
C VAL A 707 -27.72 -13.99 -30.15
N ASN A 708 -28.96 -13.50 -30.20
CA ASN A 708 -30.13 -14.25 -30.62
C ASN A 708 -30.69 -13.67 -31.92
N ASN A 709 -30.43 -14.38 -33.02
CA ASN A 709 -31.37 -14.51 -34.13
C ASN A 709 -31.50 -15.99 -34.46
#